data_AF-V5BG04-F1
#
_entry.id   AF-V5BG04-F1
#
_cell.length_a   1.000
_cell.length_b   1.000
_cell.length_c   1.000
_cell.angle_alpha   90.00
_cell.angle_beta   90.00
_cell.angle_gamma   90.00
#
_symmetry.space_group_name_H-M   'P 1'
#
loop_
_entity.id
_entity.type
_entity.pdbx_description
1 polymer ?
#
loop_
_entity_poly.entity_id
_entity_poly.type
_entity_poly.pdbx_seq_one_letter_code
_entity_poly.pdbx_strand_id
1 'polypeptide(L)'
;MMRRTLAALEKLVIVESPNKVIKVEGLLSDPNVIPDWSFKQEHLRRLGVGAEKAVAMATTGHFMAMKEIQWTPRAISFPEVRGAGEEPFPPNGTVAEYTLEWQLLPGRRIQETLERYIQEKLNNVTEIILATDPDREGELIAVHALQTIKRLYPKLKVPYSRAYMHSITEDGIRKAMRERLVDKCDYDLANAAETRHAMDRIFGFLGSSVVRAANSQMRSIGRVQTPALILIHEREEKIAAFLEKNKTNYIVDVMCQFPGPHGTTFSQVVTINPDVKGEASHWATEAEARRCLHGWKLNNCSGFTVPLEPLIVPSEVPPPQPFTMATAIAKANRHLKMSSETVSGCLQDLFQLGHITYPRTDSTRIDESALTDIYATIKKEFGREFLYRLEDRTVSAPEGKKSKRTGKKNSTKQSKGAEQPVGNVEDAHEAIRPTNIYADGESLSLPPMTRAVYDLVRRNTLASFMIPMKSEKIAATVKFTSGSGDKLQVVLEGKRVAEPGWTRAFQKTDSTAAAAGAASSTNNTTGVAEEVTEDITEKEGAPVIRSLSQEEFRAIANLRSTLASLKQSRFFELRSPTVRENRPVPPLLHSEGTLIEELKNNGVGRPSTYPMIVKTLLTRGYIAVNPKGRCETTPIGRLLVSTAKSTFPSIVDIGFTATFEKKLDLIAKPNPAKRPTILRGTNVSQADYFLSMFLSTFLNYVAEATRAQRASIVERSMRLKHEQEEGSGKDDAEFEESVANAKKKVALATGDLMALPKTYHNFTALQRGLHDYLRRHFPPSRLGSFATAPANADGNNMMMEGTSPHMISTKHKLEKSSEV
;
A
#
# COMPACT_ATOMS: atom_id res chain seq x y z
N MET A 1 -43.89 -50.21 11.58
CA MET A 1 -42.91 -50.14 10.47
C MET A 1 -42.43 -48.70 10.32
N MET A 2 -41.20 -48.40 10.75
CA MET A 2 -40.62 -47.05 10.58
C MET A 2 -40.29 -46.81 9.11
N ARG A 3 -40.89 -45.76 8.51
CA ARG A 3 -40.47 -45.19 7.23
C ARG A 3 -39.10 -44.53 7.43
N ARG A 4 -38.00 -45.27 7.23
CA ARG A 4 -36.67 -44.66 7.07
C ARG A 4 -36.56 -44.11 5.66
N THR A 5 -36.74 -42.80 5.50
CA THR A 5 -36.33 -42.09 4.29
C THR A 5 -34.81 -42.24 4.14
N LEU A 6 -34.36 -42.75 2.98
CA LEU A 6 -32.95 -42.71 2.58
C LEU A 6 -32.53 -41.23 2.54
N ALA A 7 -31.73 -40.80 3.51
CA ALA A 7 -31.15 -39.47 3.48
C ALA A 7 -30.14 -39.39 2.32
N ALA A 8 -30.17 -38.28 1.58
CA ALA A 8 -29.23 -38.06 0.49
C ALA A 8 -27.79 -37.99 1.06
N LEU A 9 -26.82 -38.50 0.28
CA LEU A 9 -25.40 -38.32 0.60
C LEU A 9 -25.03 -36.84 0.43
N GLU A 10 -24.26 -36.31 1.37
CA GLU A 10 -23.89 -34.90 1.44
C GLU A 10 -22.36 -34.72 1.41
N LYS A 11 -21.92 -33.58 0.89
CA LYS A 11 -20.55 -33.07 1.02
C LYS A 11 -20.57 -31.82 1.90
N LEU A 12 -19.78 -31.83 2.97
CA LEU A 12 -19.66 -30.68 3.86
C LEU A 12 -18.62 -29.71 3.29
N VAL A 13 -19.03 -28.49 2.98
CA VAL A 13 -18.17 -27.46 2.39
C VAL A 13 -17.91 -26.38 3.44
N ILE A 14 -16.64 -26.10 3.73
CA ILE A 14 -16.23 -25.11 4.73
C ILE A 14 -15.65 -23.90 4.02
N VAL A 15 -16.30 -22.74 4.18
CA VAL A 15 -15.87 -21.44 3.65
C VAL A 15 -15.54 -20.49 4.81
N GLU A 16 -14.89 -19.35 4.54
CA GLU A 16 -14.51 -18.41 5.60
C GLU A 16 -15.63 -17.42 5.99
N SER A 17 -16.57 -17.11 5.09
CA SER A 17 -17.58 -16.06 5.29
C SER A 17 -19.02 -16.58 5.19
N PRO A 18 -19.94 -16.14 6.07
CA PRO A 18 -21.37 -16.44 5.96
C PRO A 18 -21.99 -16.03 4.61
N ASN A 19 -21.53 -14.90 4.05
CA ASN A 19 -22.03 -14.42 2.75
C ASN A 19 -21.72 -15.39 1.60
N LYS A 20 -20.65 -16.18 1.71
CA LYS A 20 -20.31 -17.19 0.70
C LYS A 20 -21.20 -18.42 0.79
N VAL A 21 -21.71 -18.76 1.98
CA VAL A 21 -22.43 -20.02 2.25
C VAL A 21 -23.58 -20.21 1.27
N ILE A 22 -24.48 -19.22 1.18
CA ILE A 22 -25.69 -19.33 0.35
C ILE A 22 -25.33 -19.53 -1.13
N LYS A 23 -24.39 -18.73 -1.65
CA LYS A 23 -24.04 -18.76 -3.07
C LYS A 23 -23.24 -20.02 -3.43
N VAL A 24 -22.27 -20.41 -2.61
CA VAL A 24 -21.46 -21.61 -2.83
C VAL A 24 -22.33 -22.87 -2.69
N GLU A 25 -23.20 -22.94 -1.68
CA GLU A 25 -24.13 -24.07 -1.51
C GLU A 25 -25.09 -24.19 -2.69
N GLY A 26 -25.68 -23.07 -3.13
CA GLY A 26 -26.60 -23.03 -4.27
C GLY A 26 -25.93 -23.53 -5.55
N LEU A 27 -24.74 -23.01 -5.88
CA LEU A 27 -23.99 -23.40 -7.07
C LEU A 27 -23.50 -24.86 -7.00
N LEU A 28 -23.05 -25.33 -5.84
CA LEU A 28 -22.59 -26.73 -5.70
C LEU A 28 -23.73 -27.74 -5.67
N SER A 29 -24.93 -27.32 -5.28
CA SER A 29 -26.12 -28.17 -5.29
C SER A 29 -26.85 -28.19 -6.64
N ASP A 30 -26.44 -27.34 -7.59
CA ASP A 30 -26.99 -27.31 -8.94
C ASP A 30 -26.36 -28.43 -9.81
N PRO A 31 -27.15 -29.39 -10.31
CA PRO A 31 -26.65 -30.47 -11.15
C PRO A 31 -26.10 -30.00 -12.52
N ASN A 32 -26.43 -28.79 -12.98
CA ASN A 32 -25.85 -28.21 -14.19
C ASN A 32 -24.42 -27.70 -13.94
N VAL A 33 -24.14 -27.26 -12.71
CA VAL A 33 -22.81 -26.81 -12.31
C VAL A 33 -21.94 -28.01 -11.95
N ILE A 34 -22.45 -28.91 -11.11
CA ILE A 34 -21.78 -30.13 -10.67
C ILE A 34 -22.61 -31.36 -11.11
N PRO A 35 -22.47 -31.80 -12.39
CA PRO A 35 -23.16 -32.99 -12.87
C PRO A 35 -22.56 -34.28 -12.30
N ASP A 36 -21.27 -34.25 -11.96
CA ASP A 36 -20.51 -35.38 -11.45
C ASP A 36 -19.37 -34.91 -10.56
N TRP A 37 -19.42 -35.27 -9.27
CA TRP A 37 -18.41 -34.92 -8.27
C TRP A 37 -17.06 -35.61 -8.45
N SER A 38 -17.02 -36.69 -9.23
CA SER A 38 -15.75 -37.34 -9.62
C SER A 38 -15.06 -36.62 -10.77
N PHE A 39 -15.80 -35.82 -11.55
CA PHE A 39 -15.30 -35.23 -12.80
C PHE A 39 -14.60 -36.24 -13.73
N LYS A 40 -14.99 -37.53 -13.65
CA LYS A 40 -14.33 -38.66 -14.33
C LYS A 40 -12.84 -38.81 -14.00
N GLN A 41 -12.41 -38.40 -12.81
CA GLN A 41 -11.04 -38.56 -12.33
C GLN A 41 -10.98 -39.69 -11.31
N GLU A 42 -10.08 -40.65 -11.51
CA GLU A 42 -9.99 -41.86 -10.66
C GLU A 42 -9.73 -41.58 -9.17
N HIS A 43 -9.03 -40.49 -8.87
CA HIS A 43 -8.71 -40.08 -7.50
C HIS A 43 -9.87 -39.37 -6.78
N LEU A 44 -10.89 -38.91 -7.51
CA LEU A 44 -12.10 -38.31 -6.95
C LEU A 44 -13.20 -39.37 -6.94
N ARG A 45 -13.41 -40.03 -5.79
CA ARG A 45 -14.41 -41.11 -5.71
C ARG A 45 -15.83 -40.55 -5.66
N ARG A 46 -16.69 -41.12 -6.52
CA ARG A 46 -18.14 -41.04 -6.39
C ARG A 46 -18.61 -42.17 -5.47
N LEU A 47 -19.35 -41.86 -4.40
CA LEU A 47 -19.80 -42.89 -3.43
C LEU A 47 -21.24 -43.36 -3.68
N GLY A 48 -22.03 -42.63 -4.47
CA GLY A 48 -23.43 -42.98 -4.74
C GLY A 48 -23.85 -42.86 -6.21
N VAL A 49 -24.95 -43.54 -6.56
CA VAL A 49 -25.54 -43.55 -7.91
C VAL A 49 -26.46 -42.33 -8.16
N GLY A 50 -26.83 -41.59 -7.10
CA GLY A 50 -27.67 -40.38 -7.13
C GLY A 50 -26.89 -39.06 -7.10
N ALA A 51 -27.59 -37.93 -7.03
CA ALA A 51 -27.02 -36.60 -6.88
C ALA A 51 -26.55 -36.37 -5.43
N GLU A 52 -25.24 -36.23 -5.22
CA GLU A 52 -24.67 -35.81 -3.93
C GLU A 52 -24.92 -34.29 -3.76
N LYS A 53 -25.44 -33.89 -2.60
CA LYS A 53 -25.72 -32.48 -2.30
C LYS A 53 -24.55 -31.84 -1.56
N ALA A 54 -24.32 -30.55 -1.78
CA ALA A 54 -23.41 -29.78 -0.95
C ALA A 54 -24.18 -29.14 0.21
N VAL A 55 -23.54 -29.09 1.37
CA VAL A 55 -23.99 -28.33 2.54
C VAL A 55 -22.82 -27.46 2.97
N ALA A 56 -22.99 -26.14 2.98
CA ALA A 56 -21.92 -25.21 3.28
C ALA A 56 -22.04 -24.64 4.69
N MET A 57 -20.88 -24.36 5.30
CA MET A 57 -20.78 -23.66 6.58
C MET A 57 -19.64 -22.64 6.56
N ALA A 58 -19.75 -21.61 7.39
CA ALA A 58 -18.73 -20.59 7.53
C ALA A 58 -17.93 -20.73 8.83
N THR A 59 -16.62 -20.50 8.75
CA THR A 59 -15.77 -20.35 9.95
C THR A 59 -15.90 -18.97 10.60
N THR A 60 -16.39 -17.97 9.86
CA THR A 60 -16.49 -16.55 10.24
C THR A 60 -15.12 -15.90 10.42
N GLY A 61 -14.31 -15.95 9.35
CA GLY A 61 -12.92 -15.52 9.30
C GLY A 61 -12.00 -16.47 10.04
N HIS A 62 -10.84 -15.95 10.46
CA HIS A 62 -9.94 -16.68 11.35
C HIS A 62 -10.59 -16.78 12.74
N PHE A 63 -10.82 -18.00 13.21
CA PHE A 63 -11.59 -18.30 14.41
C PHE A 63 -10.73 -18.79 15.58
N MET A 64 -9.42 -18.95 15.34
CA MET A 64 -8.41 -19.21 16.36
C MET A 64 -7.64 -17.92 16.69
N ALA A 65 -7.10 -17.84 17.89
CA ALA A 65 -6.11 -16.86 18.29
C ALA A 65 -4.92 -17.57 18.94
N MET A 66 -3.73 -17.07 18.64
CA MET A 66 -2.52 -17.57 19.28
C MET A 66 -2.64 -17.35 20.78
N LYS A 67 -2.39 -18.39 21.57
CA LYS A 67 -2.45 -18.38 23.04
C LYS A 67 -1.06 -18.22 23.64
N GLU A 68 -0.11 -19.05 23.22
CA GLU A 68 1.25 -19.10 23.74
C GLU A 68 2.22 -19.51 22.63
N ILE A 69 3.47 -19.05 22.73
CA ILE A 69 4.58 -19.50 21.86
C ILE A 69 5.59 -20.18 22.78
N GLN A 70 5.91 -21.43 22.49
CA GLN A 70 6.94 -22.21 23.20
C GLN A 70 8.07 -22.53 22.24
N TRP A 71 9.28 -22.71 22.76
CA TRP A 71 10.40 -23.12 21.95
C TRP A 71 11.41 -23.98 22.71
N THR A 72 12.01 -24.92 22.00
CA THR A 72 13.06 -25.80 22.51
C THR A 72 14.37 -25.49 21.80
N PRO A 73 15.37 -24.92 22.49
CA PRO A 73 16.69 -24.66 21.91
C PRO A 73 17.33 -25.91 21.32
N ARG A 74 17.95 -25.76 20.15
CA ARG A 74 18.73 -26.81 19.47
C ARG A 74 20.19 -26.39 19.40
N ALA A 75 21.09 -27.31 19.74
CA ALA A 75 22.51 -27.13 19.53
C ALA A 75 22.80 -27.34 18.04
N ILE A 76 23.18 -26.27 17.33
CA ILE A 76 23.56 -26.33 15.92
C ILE A 76 24.96 -25.75 15.77
N SER A 77 25.82 -26.47 15.07
CA SER A 77 27.15 -25.99 14.68
C SER A 77 27.02 -25.05 13.48
N PHE A 78 27.52 -23.82 13.61
CA PHE A 78 27.56 -22.87 12.51
C PHE A 78 28.71 -23.23 11.55
N PRO A 79 28.46 -23.53 10.26
CA PRO A 79 29.52 -23.85 9.31
C PRO A 79 30.42 -22.63 9.04
N GLU A 80 31.73 -22.87 8.88
CA GLU A 80 32.72 -21.82 8.57
C GLU A 80 32.54 -21.21 7.16
N VAL A 81 32.07 -22.02 6.21
CA VAL A 81 31.87 -21.64 4.80
C VAL A 81 30.41 -21.25 4.56
N ARG A 82 30.19 -20.01 4.13
CA ARG A 82 28.87 -19.41 3.88
C ARG A 82 28.49 -19.54 2.41
N GLY A 83 27.20 -19.77 2.14
CA GLY A 83 26.65 -19.58 0.80
C GLY A 83 26.72 -18.10 0.40
N ALA A 84 27.08 -17.81 -0.85
CA ALA A 84 27.06 -16.45 -1.37
C ALA A 84 25.63 -15.88 -1.30
N GLY A 85 25.45 -14.76 -0.59
CA GLY A 85 24.16 -14.07 -0.47
C GLY A 85 23.29 -14.47 0.73
N GLU A 86 23.74 -15.36 1.63
CA GLU A 86 23.00 -15.67 2.86
C GLU A 86 23.23 -14.59 3.94
N GLU A 87 22.15 -14.00 4.46
CA GLU A 87 22.24 -13.14 5.65
C GLU A 87 22.74 -13.94 6.86
N PRO A 88 23.72 -13.42 7.61
CA PRO A 88 24.28 -14.14 8.74
C PRO A 88 23.24 -14.32 9.84
N PHE A 89 23.09 -15.54 10.35
CA PHE A 89 22.38 -15.74 11.60
C PHE A 89 23.15 -15.04 12.74
N PRO A 90 22.47 -14.40 13.70
CA PRO A 90 23.16 -13.72 14.80
C PRO A 90 24.13 -14.67 15.52
N PRO A 91 25.41 -14.29 15.72
CA PRO A 91 26.45 -15.23 16.20
C PRO A 91 26.16 -15.81 17.59
N ASN A 92 25.48 -15.04 18.45
CA ASN A 92 25.04 -15.48 19.78
C ASN A 92 23.56 -15.93 19.81
N GLY A 93 22.92 -16.02 18.64
CA GLY A 93 21.53 -16.42 18.50
C GLY A 93 21.30 -17.86 18.91
N THR A 94 20.05 -18.16 19.24
CA THR A 94 19.63 -19.51 19.59
C THR A 94 18.69 -20.01 18.51
N VAL A 95 19.05 -21.10 17.83
CA VAL A 95 18.11 -21.81 16.97
C VAL A 95 17.24 -22.68 17.86
N ALA A 96 15.93 -22.66 17.63
CA ALA A 96 14.98 -23.43 18.40
C ALA A 96 13.88 -23.99 17.51
N GLU A 97 13.26 -25.08 17.94
CA GLU A 97 11.99 -25.58 17.39
C GLU A 97 10.84 -24.92 18.13
N TYR A 98 9.88 -24.35 17.39
CA TYR A 98 8.75 -23.63 17.96
C TYR A 98 7.48 -24.48 17.99
N THR A 99 6.73 -24.35 19.08
CA THR A 99 5.37 -24.87 19.21
C THR A 99 4.43 -23.71 19.46
N LEU A 100 3.43 -23.56 18.59
CA LEU A 100 2.43 -22.49 18.66
C LEU A 100 1.14 -23.06 19.24
N GLU A 101 0.76 -22.61 20.43
CA GLU A 101 -0.53 -22.97 21.01
C GLU A 101 -1.61 -22.02 20.51
N TRP A 102 -2.67 -22.58 19.95
CA TRP A 102 -3.85 -21.84 19.49
C TRP A 102 -5.06 -22.15 20.36
N GLN A 103 -5.93 -21.15 20.54
CA GLN A 103 -7.20 -21.30 21.24
C GLN A 103 -8.33 -20.69 20.42
N LEU A 104 -9.55 -21.19 20.62
CA LEU A 104 -10.73 -20.61 20.01
C LEU A 104 -10.94 -19.17 20.49
N LEU A 105 -11.25 -18.29 19.54
CA LEU A 105 -11.62 -16.92 19.86
C LEU A 105 -12.94 -16.89 20.62
N PRO A 106 -13.05 -16.11 21.72
CA PRO A 106 -14.31 -15.91 22.42
C PRO A 106 -15.42 -15.44 21.47
N GLY A 107 -16.61 -16.03 21.60
CA GLY A 107 -17.78 -15.69 20.77
C GLY A 107 -17.81 -16.37 19.39
N ARG A 108 -16.81 -17.16 19.01
CA ARG A 108 -16.87 -17.98 17.79
C ARG A 108 -17.63 -19.27 18.04
N ARG A 109 -18.65 -19.53 17.21
CA ARG A 109 -19.57 -20.67 17.30
C ARG A 109 -19.23 -21.81 16.36
N ILE A 110 -17.96 -21.93 15.95
CA ILE A 110 -17.57 -22.97 14.99
C ILE A 110 -17.81 -24.38 15.55
N GLN A 111 -17.60 -24.59 16.86
CA GLN A 111 -17.84 -25.88 17.50
C GLN A 111 -19.32 -26.26 17.44
N GLU A 112 -20.21 -25.34 17.82
CA GLU A 112 -21.67 -25.52 17.76
C GLU A 112 -22.15 -25.75 16.30
N THR A 113 -21.52 -25.06 15.35
CA THR A 113 -21.84 -25.20 13.93
C THR A 113 -21.39 -26.56 13.39
N LEU A 114 -20.16 -26.96 13.70
CA LEU A 114 -19.64 -28.28 13.38
C LEU A 114 -20.46 -29.39 14.04
N GLU A 115 -20.90 -29.19 15.28
CA GLU A 115 -21.75 -30.13 15.99
C GLU A 115 -23.07 -30.35 15.29
N ARG A 116 -23.76 -29.28 14.91
CA ARG A 116 -25.00 -29.36 14.13
C ARG A 116 -24.80 -30.13 12.82
N TYR A 117 -23.76 -29.82 12.05
CA TYR A 117 -23.56 -30.46 10.75
C TYR A 117 -22.99 -31.88 10.84
N ILE A 118 -22.04 -32.12 11.74
CA ILE A 118 -21.35 -33.39 11.85
C ILE A 118 -22.14 -34.36 12.71
N GLN A 119 -22.65 -34.01 13.90
CA GLN A 119 -23.39 -34.97 14.74
C GLN A 119 -24.75 -35.37 14.16
N GLU A 120 -25.55 -34.41 13.66
CA GLU A 120 -26.89 -34.71 13.14
C GLU A 120 -26.84 -35.49 11.82
N LYS A 121 -25.78 -35.29 11.03
CA LYS A 121 -25.67 -35.84 9.65
C LYS A 121 -24.47 -36.76 9.42
N LEU A 122 -23.81 -37.21 10.49
CA LEU A 122 -22.55 -37.98 10.46
C LEU A 122 -22.60 -39.21 9.54
N ASN A 123 -23.76 -39.84 9.42
CA ASN A 123 -23.95 -41.02 8.58
C ASN A 123 -24.04 -40.71 7.07
N ASN A 124 -24.22 -39.44 6.70
CA ASN A 124 -24.49 -39.02 5.32
C ASN A 124 -23.36 -38.21 4.69
N VAL A 125 -22.40 -37.70 5.49
CA VAL A 125 -21.29 -36.90 4.97
C VAL A 125 -20.24 -37.81 4.31
N THR A 126 -20.00 -37.57 3.02
CA THR A 126 -19.11 -38.37 2.16
C THR A 126 -17.72 -37.77 2.00
N GLU A 127 -17.60 -36.44 2.10
CA GLU A 127 -16.36 -35.69 1.91
C GLU A 127 -16.46 -34.34 2.65
N ILE A 128 -15.35 -33.87 3.20
CA ILE A 128 -15.20 -32.53 3.76
C ILE A 128 -14.36 -31.68 2.80
N ILE A 129 -14.95 -30.67 2.18
CA ILE A 129 -14.28 -29.77 1.24
C ILE A 129 -13.91 -28.46 1.94
N LEU A 130 -12.62 -28.19 2.08
CA LEU A 130 -12.06 -26.95 2.60
C LEU A 130 -11.94 -25.93 1.45
N ALA A 131 -12.89 -25.00 1.41
CA ALA A 131 -13.09 -24.03 0.33
C ALA A 131 -12.87 -22.58 0.84
N THR A 132 -11.91 -22.39 1.74
CA THR A 132 -11.47 -21.06 2.19
C THR A 132 -10.72 -20.33 1.09
N ASP A 133 -10.58 -19.01 1.27
CA ASP A 133 -9.83 -18.12 0.37
C ASP A 133 -8.46 -18.69 -0.08
N PRO A 134 -8.03 -18.38 -1.31
CA PRO A 134 -6.79 -18.92 -1.87
C PRO A 134 -5.52 -18.17 -1.41
N ASP A 135 -5.53 -17.51 -0.25
CA ASP A 135 -4.35 -16.85 0.33
C ASP A 135 -3.78 -17.65 1.52
N ARG A 136 -2.63 -17.21 2.06
CA ARG A 136 -1.99 -17.89 3.20
C ARG A 136 -2.85 -17.93 4.46
N GLU A 137 -3.65 -16.89 4.68
CA GLU A 137 -4.58 -16.85 5.82
C GLU A 137 -5.72 -17.85 5.64
N GLY A 138 -6.27 -17.95 4.43
CA GLY A 138 -7.28 -18.93 4.05
C GLY A 138 -6.77 -20.36 4.20
N GLU A 139 -5.51 -20.63 3.85
CA GLU A 139 -4.89 -21.94 4.06
C GLU A 139 -4.74 -22.26 5.56
N LEU A 140 -4.32 -21.30 6.38
CA LEU A 140 -4.26 -21.47 7.83
C LEU A 140 -5.64 -21.73 8.44
N ILE A 141 -6.69 -21.02 7.97
CA ILE A 141 -8.07 -21.28 8.39
C ILE A 141 -8.50 -22.71 8.02
N ALA A 142 -8.15 -23.19 6.82
CA ALA A 142 -8.45 -24.55 6.39
C ALA A 142 -7.77 -25.59 7.30
N VAL A 143 -6.48 -25.40 7.59
CA VAL A 143 -5.71 -26.27 8.50
C VAL A 143 -6.31 -26.26 9.91
N HIS A 144 -6.62 -25.09 10.47
CA HIS A 144 -7.27 -24.98 11.78
C HIS A 144 -8.66 -25.64 11.81
N ALA A 145 -9.45 -25.50 10.75
CA ALA A 145 -10.77 -26.14 10.65
C ALA A 145 -10.63 -27.67 10.66
N LEU A 146 -9.72 -28.20 9.85
CA LEU A 146 -9.43 -29.63 9.80
C LEU A 146 -8.91 -30.18 11.13
N GLN A 147 -7.97 -29.49 11.78
CA GLN A 147 -7.46 -29.87 13.10
C GLN A 147 -8.56 -29.85 14.16
N THR A 148 -9.45 -28.85 14.11
CA THR A 148 -10.61 -28.75 15.02
C THR A 148 -11.54 -29.94 14.84
N ILE A 149 -11.85 -30.31 13.58
CA ILE A 149 -12.69 -31.47 13.25
C ILE A 149 -12.03 -32.77 13.75
N LYS A 150 -10.75 -32.98 13.46
CA LYS A 150 -10.01 -34.17 13.93
C LYS A 150 -9.98 -34.27 15.46
N ARG A 151 -9.88 -33.14 16.16
CA ARG A 151 -9.88 -33.10 17.63
C ARG A 151 -11.26 -33.41 18.23
N LEU A 152 -12.33 -32.84 17.67
CA LEU A 152 -13.70 -33.04 18.15
C LEU A 152 -14.27 -34.41 17.75
N TYR A 153 -13.87 -34.93 16.58
CA TYR A 153 -14.38 -36.17 16.00
C TYR A 153 -13.23 -37.11 15.57
N PRO A 154 -12.41 -37.63 16.51
CA PRO A 154 -11.22 -38.43 16.19
C PRO A 154 -11.53 -39.77 15.50
N LYS A 155 -12.78 -40.26 15.59
CA LYS A 155 -13.25 -41.49 14.94
C LYS A 155 -13.83 -41.25 13.54
N LEU A 156 -13.92 -39.99 13.09
CA LEU A 156 -14.46 -39.63 11.78
C LEU A 156 -13.48 -40.08 10.69
N LYS A 157 -13.92 -40.99 9.80
CA LYS A 157 -13.12 -41.53 8.68
C LYS A 157 -13.50 -40.91 7.33
N VAL A 158 -14.10 -39.74 7.34
CA VAL A 158 -14.55 -39.04 6.12
C VAL A 158 -13.32 -38.39 5.46
N PRO A 159 -13.09 -38.60 4.15
CA PRO A 159 -11.99 -37.96 3.43
C PRO A 159 -12.19 -36.44 3.36
N TYR A 160 -11.09 -35.70 3.19
CA TYR A 160 -11.17 -34.25 2.99
C TYR A 160 -10.47 -33.82 1.71
N SER A 161 -10.81 -32.65 1.20
CA SER A 161 -10.14 -32.04 0.06
C SER A 161 -10.01 -30.53 0.22
N ARG A 162 -9.04 -29.93 -0.46
CA ARG A 162 -8.79 -28.48 -0.50
C ARG A 162 -9.14 -27.94 -1.89
N ALA A 163 -10.07 -26.98 -1.94
CA ALA A 163 -10.53 -26.36 -3.20
C ALA A 163 -10.25 -24.86 -3.23
N TYR A 164 -9.46 -24.40 -4.21
CA TYR A 164 -9.10 -22.99 -4.40
C TYR A 164 -10.09 -22.28 -5.33
N MET A 165 -10.91 -21.39 -4.78
CA MET A 165 -11.90 -20.62 -5.56
C MET A 165 -11.36 -19.22 -5.89
N HIS A 166 -10.99 -19.00 -7.15
CA HIS A 166 -10.52 -17.69 -7.63
C HIS A 166 -11.66 -16.78 -8.14
N SER A 167 -12.85 -17.35 -8.37
CA SER A 167 -14.10 -16.62 -8.61
C SER A 167 -15.29 -17.46 -8.14
N ILE A 168 -16.37 -16.79 -7.72
CA ILE A 168 -17.62 -17.45 -7.27
C ILE A 168 -18.64 -17.39 -8.41
N THR A 169 -18.29 -18.06 -9.51
CA THR A 169 -19.12 -18.25 -10.71
C THR A 169 -19.34 -19.74 -10.96
N GLU A 170 -20.28 -20.10 -11.83
CA GLU A 170 -20.50 -21.51 -12.21
C GLU A 170 -19.21 -22.16 -12.73
N ASP A 171 -18.52 -21.51 -13.69
CA ASP A 171 -17.28 -22.01 -14.25
C ASP A 171 -16.13 -22.02 -13.23
N GLY A 172 -16.04 -20.97 -12.41
CA GLY A 172 -15.04 -20.86 -11.35
C GLY A 172 -15.16 -21.97 -10.31
N ILE A 173 -16.38 -22.24 -9.84
CA ILE A 173 -16.65 -23.32 -8.88
C ILE A 173 -16.45 -24.69 -9.52
N ARG A 174 -16.93 -24.90 -10.75
CA ARG A 174 -16.73 -26.16 -11.49
C ARG A 174 -15.24 -26.44 -11.69
N LYS A 175 -14.43 -25.44 -12.01
CA LYS A 175 -12.97 -25.54 -12.09
C LYS A 175 -12.36 -25.89 -10.73
N ALA A 176 -12.71 -25.13 -9.68
CA ALA A 176 -12.17 -25.35 -8.34
C ALA A 176 -12.47 -26.76 -7.80
N MET A 177 -13.68 -27.29 -8.02
CA MET A 177 -14.05 -28.63 -7.58
C MET A 177 -13.35 -29.72 -8.41
N ARG A 178 -13.13 -29.51 -9.70
CA ARG A 178 -12.40 -30.43 -10.57
C ARG A 178 -10.89 -30.48 -10.28
N GLU A 179 -10.32 -29.39 -9.80
CA GLU A 179 -8.88 -29.25 -9.50
C GLU A 179 -8.55 -29.42 -8.00
N ARG A 180 -9.56 -29.75 -7.17
CA ARG A 180 -9.39 -29.83 -5.71
C ARG A 180 -8.38 -30.92 -5.31
N LEU A 181 -7.59 -30.63 -4.29
CA LEU A 181 -6.54 -31.54 -3.80
C LEU A 181 -7.12 -32.47 -2.73
N VAL A 182 -7.07 -33.78 -2.94
CA VAL A 182 -7.57 -34.78 -1.99
C VAL A 182 -6.54 -35.08 -0.89
N ASP A 183 -7.02 -35.15 0.36
CA ASP A 183 -6.25 -35.43 1.58
C ASP A 183 -4.98 -34.58 1.74
N LYS A 184 -4.97 -33.38 1.15
CA LYS A 184 -3.81 -32.49 1.10
C LYS A 184 -4.22 -31.05 1.36
N CYS A 185 -3.56 -30.44 2.35
CA CYS A 185 -3.48 -29.00 2.52
C CYS A 185 -2.05 -28.54 2.21
N ASP A 186 -1.88 -27.27 1.87
CA ASP A 186 -0.57 -26.66 1.72
C ASP A 186 -0.06 -26.21 3.10
N TYR A 187 0.61 -27.12 3.79
CA TYR A 187 1.17 -26.85 5.12
C TYR A 187 2.30 -25.81 5.09
N ASP A 188 3.03 -25.69 3.99
CA ASP A 188 4.09 -24.68 3.84
C ASP A 188 3.47 -23.28 3.80
N LEU A 189 2.39 -23.13 3.04
CA LEU A 189 1.60 -21.90 2.97
C LEU A 189 0.95 -21.55 4.32
N ALA A 190 0.39 -22.54 5.03
CA ALA A 190 -0.15 -22.34 6.37
C ALA A 190 0.95 -21.96 7.40
N ASN A 191 2.10 -22.64 7.37
CA ASN A 191 3.25 -22.36 8.22
C ASN A 191 3.78 -20.94 8.01
N ALA A 192 3.73 -20.41 6.79
CA ALA A 192 4.09 -19.02 6.51
C ALA A 192 3.14 -18.03 7.18
N ALA A 193 1.83 -18.30 7.17
CA ALA A 193 0.87 -17.49 7.91
C ALA A 193 1.07 -17.61 9.43
N GLU A 194 1.27 -18.81 9.97
CA GLU A 194 1.55 -19.00 11.40
C GLU A 194 2.83 -18.28 11.85
N THR A 195 3.89 -18.37 11.05
CA THR A 195 5.15 -17.66 11.29
C THR A 195 4.93 -16.16 11.31
N ARG A 196 4.13 -15.62 10.38
CA ARG A 196 3.74 -14.20 10.38
C ARG A 196 3.03 -13.82 11.69
N HIS A 197 2.02 -14.59 12.12
CA HIS A 197 1.29 -14.34 13.37
C HIS A 197 2.22 -14.37 14.59
N ALA A 198 3.15 -15.33 14.65
CA ALA A 198 4.13 -15.43 15.73
C ALA A 198 5.09 -14.23 15.74
N MET A 199 5.59 -13.81 14.59
CA MET A 199 6.45 -12.63 14.46
C MET A 199 5.74 -11.34 14.88
N ASP A 200 4.50 -11.15 14.43
CA ASP A 200 3.69 -9.97 14.77
C ASP A 200 3.37 -9.94 16.28
N ARG A 201 3.15 -11.11 16.90
CA ARG A 201 3.01 -11.23 18.36
C ARG A 201 4.30 -10.88 19.10
N ILE A 202 5.44 -11.45 18.68
CA ILE A 202 6.75 -11.19 19.29
C ILE A 202 7.05 -9.70 19.23
N PHE A 203 6.98 -9.10 18.04
CA PHE A 203 7.27 -7.68 17.84
C PHE A 203 6.27 -6.79 18.58
N GLY A 204 4.98 -7.08 18.44
CA GLY A 204 3.91 -6.27 19.01
C GLY A 204 4.02 -6.21 20.53
N PHE A 205 4.26 -7.32 21.22
CA PHE A 205 4.28 -7.34 22.69
C PHE A 205 5.65 -6.96 23.27
N LEU A 206 6.75 -7.53 22.75
CA LEU A 206 8.09 -7.20 23.24
C LEU A 206 8.48 -5.77 22.85
N GLY A 207 8.29 -5.40 21.58
CA GLY A 207 8.58 -4.05 21.09
C GLY A 207 7.76 -2.99 21.83
N SER A 208 6.49 -3.26 22.10
CA SER A 208 5.65 -2.31 22.87
C SER A 208 6.15 -2.15 24.31
N SER A 209 6.72 -3.20 24.90
CA SER A 209 7.31 -3.12 26.25
C SER A 209 8.52 -2.20 26.27
N VAL A 210 9.33 -2.22 25.22
CA VAL A 210 10.52 -1.37 25.15
C VAL A 210 10.18 0.09 24.83
N VAL A 211 9.30 0.36 23.86
CA VAL A 211 8.91 1.77 23.59
C VAL A 211 8.20 2.41 24.78
N ARG A 212 7.47 1.62 25.60
CA ARG A 212 6.91 2.10 26.87
C ARG A 212 7.98 2.37 27.94
N ALA A 213 9.03 1.55 27.98
CA ALA A 213 10.18 1.81 28.85
C ALA A 213 10.93 3.08 28.42
N ALA A 214 11.04 3.32 27.11
CA ALA A 214 11.60 4.57 26.58
C ALA A 214 10.68 5.77 26.87
N ASN A 215 9.38 5.65 26.62
CA ASN A 215 8.40 6.70 26.85
C ASN A 215 7.03 6.11 27.25
N SER A 216 6.58 6.39 28.48
CA SER A 216 5.36 5.81 29.07
C SER A 216 4.05 6.24 28.40
N GLN A 217 4.05 7.32 27.62
CA GLN A 217 2.87 7.77 26.86
C GLN A 217 2.60 6.90 25.63
N MET A 218 3.56 6.05 25.24
CA MET A 218 3.42 5.13 24.11
C MET A 218 2.48 3.98 24.42
N ARG A 219 1.57 3.66 23.50
CA ARG A 219 0.67 2.51 23.64
C ARG A 219 1.27 1.23 23.07
N SER A 220 1.51 1.23 21.76
CA SER A 220 1.82 0.00 21.04
C SER A 220 2.55 0.25 19.73
N ILE A 221 3.55 -0.58 19.45
CA ILE A 221 4.28 -0.62 18.17
C ILE A 221 3.79 -1.82 17.33
N GLY A 222 4.06 -1.81 16.03
CA GLY A 222 3.73 -2.94 15.15
C GLY A 222 4.73 -3.07 14.00
N ARG A 223 5.06 -4.30 13.62
CA ARG A 223 6.17 -4.60 12.70
C ARG A 223 6.00 -3.89 11.35
N VAL A 224 4.77 -3.82 10.85
CA VAL A 224 4.45 -3.19 9.56
C VAL A 224 3.84 -1.80 9.73
N GLN A 225 3.08 -1.60 10.81
CA GLN A 225 2.44 -0.32 11.10
C GLN A 225 3.45 0.78 11.39
N THR A 226 4.55 0.47 12.09
CA THR A 226 5.55 1.47 12.46
C THR A 226 6.37 1.97 11.27
N PRO A 227 6.90 1.12 10.37
CA PRO A 227 7.48 1.59 9.11
C PRO A 227 6.49 2.42 8.27
N ALA A 228 5.21 2.04 8.22
CA ALA A 228 4.19 2.82 7.52
C ALA A 228 4.01 4.23 8.12
N LEU A 229 4.01 4.34 9.46
CA LEU A 229 3.97 5.63 10.15
C LEU A 229 5.23 6.46 9.87
N ILE A 230 6.40 5.82 9.81
CA ILE A 230 7.68 6.47 9.48
C ILE A 230 7.64 7.07 8.07
N LEU A 231 7.09 6.35 7.07
CA LEU A 231 6.95 6.88 5.70
C LEU A 231 6.11 8.17 5.65
N ILE A 232 5.02 8.22 6.41
CA ILE A 232 4.17 9.42 6.50
C ILE A 232 4.97 10.57 7.13
N HIS A 233 5.68 10.31 8.23
CA HIS A 233 6.49 11.32 8.90
C HIS A 233 7.64 11.83 8.02
N GLU A 234 8.35 10.95 7.32
CA GLU A 234 9.44 11.33 6.42
C GLU A 234 8.94 12.16 5.24
N ARG A 235 7.70 11.92 4.78
CA ARG A 235 7.06 12.78 3.79
C ARG A 235 6.83 14.19 4.34
N GLU A 236 6.37 14.32 5.59
CA GLU A 236 6.24 15.63 6.25
C GLU A 236 7.60 16.33 6.39
N GLU A 237 8.65 15.62 6.83
CA GLU A 237 10.00 16.18 6.95
C GLU A 237 10.55 16.65 5.61
N LYS A 238 10.37 15.85 4.54
CA LYS A 238 10.76 16.22 3.16
C LYS A 238 10.04 17.49 2.69
N ILE A 239 8.75 17.63 3.00
CA ILE A 239 7.96 18.81 2.66
C ILE A 239 8.49 20.03 3.44
N ALA A 240 8.72 19.90 4.74
CA ALA A 240 9.24 20.98 5.58
C ALA A 240 10.62 21.46 5.10
N ALA A 241 11.55 20.52 4.86
CA ALA A 241 12.89 20.83 4.33
C ALA A 241 12.84 21.44 2.93
N PHE A 242 11.90 21.01 2.08
CA PHE A 242 11.70 21.61 0.76
C PHE A 242 11.23 23.06 0.87
N LEU A 243 10.29 23.37 1.77
CA LEU A 243 9.78 24.72 1.97
C LEU A 243 10.81 25.65 2.63
N GLU A 244 11.70 25.11 3.46
CA GLU A 244 12.81 25.88 4.04
C GLU A 244 13.88 26.25 3.00
N LYS A 245 14.25 25.28 2.15
CA LYS A 245 15.24 25.46 1.10
C LYS A 245 14.72 26.33 -0.05
N ASN A 246 13.47 26.13 -0.45
CA ASN A 246 12.85 26.89 -1.54
C ASN A 246 11.99 27.98 -0.91
N LYS A 247 12.56 29.17 -0.77
CA LYS A 247 11.82 30.34 -0.31
C LYS A 247 10.88 30.83 -1.40
N THR A 248 9.75 31.39 -0.98
CA THR A 248 8.88 32.18 -1.85
C THR A 248 9.71 33.23 -2.59
N ASN A 249 9.52 33.32 -3.91
CA ASN A 249 10.00 34.42 -4.72
C ASN A 249 8.82 35.10 -5.43
N TYR A 250 9.08 36.24 -6.04
CA TYR A 250 8.10 36.97 -6.84
C TYR A 250 8.44 36.82 -8.32
N ILE A 251 7.41 36.72 -9.14
CA ILE A 251 7.51 36.72 -10.60
C ILE A 251 6.57 37.76 -11.19
N VAL A 252 6.79 38.12 -12.44
CA VAL A 252 5.90 39.01 -13.19
C VAL A 252 5.15 38.18 -14.21
N ASP A 253 3.85 38.02 -13.98
CA ASP A 253 2.95 37.37 -14.92
C ASP A 253 2.22 38.42 -15.76
N VAL A 254 1.93 38.07 -17.01
CA VAL A 254 1.20 38.94 -17.94
C VAL A 254 0.22 38.11 -18.75
N MET A 255 -0.94 38.70 -19.08
CA MET A 255 -1.86 38.10 -20.02
C MET A 255 -1.35 38.35 -21.44
N CYS A 256 -0.79 37.31 -22.06
CA CYS A 256 -0.35 37.35 -23.44
C CYS A 256 -1.53 37.03 -24.36
N GLN A 257 -1.98 38.01 -25.14
CA GLN A 257 -2.93 37.81 -26.22
C GLN A 257 -2.17 37.56 -27.52
N PHE A 258 -2.56 36.54 -28.27
CA PHE A 258 -1.89 36.18 -29.52
C PHE A 258 -2.89 35.75 -30.61
N PRO A 259 -2.57 36.04 -31.88
CA PRO A 259 -3.44 35.73 -33.01
C PRO A 259 -3.59 34.22 -33.23
N GLY A 260 -4.81 33.80 -33.51
CA GLY A 260 -5.20 32.45 -33.89
C GLY A 260 -5.65 32.33 -35.35
N PRO A 261 -6.02 31.11 -35.79
CA PRO A 261 -6.59 30.88 -37.11
C PRO A 261 -7.88 31.70 -37.32
N HIS A 262 -8.18 32.07 -38.57
CA HIS A 262 -9.44 32.74 -38.95
C HIS A 262 -9.74 34.07 -38.21
N GLY A 263 -8.72 34.76 -37.70
CA GLY A 263 -8.90 36.05 -37.01
C GLY A 263 -9.36 35.93 -35.55
N THR A 264 -9.29 34.73 -34.97
CA THR A 264 -9.48 34.52 -33.53
C THR A 264 -8.29 35.05 -32.73
N THR A 265 -8.49 35.31 -31.45
CA THR A 265 -7.43 35.71 -30.51
C THR A 265 -7.47 34.80 -29.30
N PHE A 266 -6.32 34.25 -28.92
CA PHE A 266 -6.17 33.44 -27.71
C PHE A 266 -5.47 34.23 -26.61
N SER A 267 -5.57 33.74 -25.37
CA SER A 267 -4.96 34.41 -24.22
C SER A 267 -4.37 33.38 -23.27
N GLN A 268 -3.11 33.62 -22.88
CA GLN A 268 -2.38 32.79 -21.93
C GLN A 268 -1.68 33.69 -20.90
N VAL A 269 -1.86 33.38 -19.61
CA VAL A 269 -1.05 33.98 -18.56
C VAL A 269 0.34 33.34 -18.61
N VAL A 270 1.36 34.17 -18.81
CA VAL A 270 2.75 33.75 -18.95
C VAL A 270 3.66 34.58 -18.06
N THR A 271 4.74 33.98 -17.61
CA THR A 271 5.78 34.68 -16.84
C THR A 271 6.75 35.37 -17.79
N ILE A 272 7.01 36.66 -17.55
CA ILE A 272 8.02 37.43 -18.28
C ILE A 272 9.40 37.12 -17.69
N ASN A 273 10.34 36.76 -18.56
CA ASN A 273 11.73 36.53 -18.22
C ASN A 273 12.63 37.47 -19.03
N PRO A 274 13.74 37.97 -18.47
CA PRO A 274 14.80 38.57 -19.27
C PRO A 274 15.36 37.62 -20.32
N ASP A 275 15.68 38.12 -21.51
CA ASP A 275 16.37 37.36 -22.57
C ASP A 275 17.91 37.39 -22.40
N VAL A 276 18.41 38.13 -21.41
CA VAL A 276 19.83 38.24 -21.09
C VAL A 276 20.19 37.25 -20.00
N LYS A 277 21.19 36.39 -20.26
CA LYS A 277 21.70 35.44 -19.27
C LYS A 277 22.28 36.17 -18.06
N GLY A 278 21.84 35.81 -16.86
CA GLY A 278 22.32 36.35 -15.59
C GLY A 278 21.46 37.48 -15.01
N GLU A 279 20.49 37.99 -15.77
CA GLU A 279 19.47 38.88 -15.20
C GLU A 279 18.45 38.10 -14.36
N ALA A 280 17.99 38.73 -13.28
CA ALA A 280 17.03 38.11 -12.36
C ALA A 280 15.66 37.96 -13.02
N SER A 281 15.16 36.72 -13.09
CA SER A 281 13.78 36.38 -13.47
C SER A 281 12.86 36.16 -12.26
N HIS A 282 13.43 36.13 -11.06
CA HIS A 282 12.74 35.93 -9.79
C HIS A 282 13.29 36.92 -8.77
N TRP A 283 12.41 37.57 -8.01
CA TRP A 283 12.79 38.59 -7.02
C TRP A 283 12.50 38.12 -5.60
N ALA A 284 13.31 38.57 -4.63
CA ALA A 284 13.11 38.21 -3.23
C ALA A 284 11.95 39.00 -2.60
N THR A 285 11.72 40.23 -3.08
CA THR A 285 10.66 41.11 -2.57
C THR A 285 9.69 41.55 -3.65
N GLU A 286 8.43 41.80 -3.26
CA GLU A 286 7.41 42.33 -4.16
C GLU A 286 7.81 43.70 -4.72
N ALA A 287 8.48 44.54 -3.90
CA ALA A 287 8.90 45.88 -4.29
C ALA A 287 9.94 45.87 -5.42
N GLU A 288 10.87 44.92 -5.42
CA GLU A 288 11.85 44.74 -6.49
C GLU A 288 11.16 44.32 -7.79
N ALA A 289 10.28 43.33 -7.73
CA ALA A 289 9.51 42.88 -8.90
C ALA A 289 8.62 44.00 -9.46
N ARG A 290 7.95 44.78 -8.60
CA ARG A 290 7.15 45.95 -9.02
C ARG A 290 8.01 47.04 -9.65
N ARG A 291 9.21 47.28 -9.13
CA ARG A 291 10.16 48.24 -9.69
C ARG A 291 10.61 47.81 -11.09
N CYS A 292 10.95 46.54 -11.27
CA CYS A 292 11.30 45.97 -12.58
C CYS A 292 10.12 46.07 -13.56
N LEU A 293 8.92 45.66 -13.14
CA LEU A 293 7.71 45.76 -13.95
C LEU A 293 7.43 47.21 -14.42
N HIS A 294 7.49 48.17 -13.50
CA HIS A 294 7.32 49.58 -13.85
C HIS A 294 8.41 50.08 -14.81
N GLY A 295 9.66 49.62 -14.61
CA GLY A 295 10.79 49.92 -15.48
C GLY A 295 10.57 49.48 -16.92
N TRP A 296 10.03 48.29 -17.15
CA TRP A 296 9.82 47.71 -18.48
C TRP A 296 8.82 48.47 -19.37
N LYS A 297 7.95 49.32 -18.81
CA LYS A 297 6.96 50.10 -19.58
C LYS A 297 6.23 49.27 -20.63
N LEU A 298 5.59 48.18 -20.20
CA LEU A 298 5.04 47.14 -21.09
C LEU A 298 3.95 47.65 -22.07
N ASN A 299 3.39 48.83 -21.85
CA ASN A 299 2.42 49.46 -22.76
C ASN A 299 3.00 49.79 -24.16
N ASN A 300 4.33 49.90 -24.28
CA ASN A 300 5.02 50.28 -25.52
C ASN A 300 6.01 49.18 -26.00
N CYS A 301 5.62 47.91 -25.91
CA CYS A 301 6.46 46.80 -26.39
C CYS A 301 6.53 46.75 -27.93
N SER A 302 7.66 46.30 -28.48
CA SER A 302 7.87 46.12 -29.91
C SER A 302 8.78 44.94 -30.22
N GLY A 303 8.89 44.56 -31.51
CA GLY A 303 9.85 43.54 -31.94
C GLY A 303 9.51 42.11 -31.51
N PHE A 304 8.21 41.78 -31.37
CA PHE A 304 7.77 40.41 -31.08
C PHE A 304 8.23 39.45 -32.18
N THR A 305 9.03 38.46 -31.81
CA THR A 305 9.59 37.46 -32.73
C THR A 305 9.63 36.08 -32.09
N VAL A 306 9.44 35.04 -32.91
CA VAL A 306 9.68 33.65 -32.50
C VAL A 306 10.98 33.20 -33.21
N PRO A 307 12.10 33.05 -32.49
CA PRO A 307 13.40 32.82 -33.11
C PRO A 307 13.55 31.40 -33.70
N LEU A 308 12.86 30.43 -33.13
CA LEU A 308 12.86 29.02 -33.52
C LEU A 308 11.44 28.57 -33.84
N GLU A 309 11.29 27.52 -34.64
CA GLU A 309 9.98 26.89 -34.80
C GLU A 309 9.48 26.37 -33.44
N PRO A 310 8.17 26.52 -33.13
CA PRO A 310 7.59 25.93 -31.93
C PRO A 310 7.91 24.44 -31.82
N LEU A 311 8.41 24.04 -30.65
CA LEU A 311 8.81 22.66 -30.41
C LEU A 311 7.58 21.83 -30.06
N ILE A 312 7.21 20.88 -30.94
CA ILE A 312 6.18 19.89 -30.68
C ILE A 312 6.85 18.59 -30.25
N VAL A 313 6.61 18.18 -29.00
CA VAL A 313 7.12 16.94 -28.42
C VAL A 313 5.97 15.95 -28.29
N PRO A 314 5.93 14.88 -29.10
CA PRO A 314 4.97 13.80 -28.90
C PRO A 314 5.30 13.06 -27.60
N SER A 315 4.26 12.65 -26.88
CA SER A 315 4.36 11.90 -25.64
C SER A 315 3.26 10.85 -25.59
N GLU A 316 3.66 9.61 -25.33
CA GLU A 316 2.76 8.48 -25.25
C GLU A 316 2.63 8.02 -23.80
N VAL A 317 1.39 7.83 -23.35
CA VAL A 317 1.07 7.30 -22.02
C VAL A 317 0.54 5.88 -22.19
N PRO A 318 1.27 4.86 -21.71
CA PRO A 318 0.86 3.47 -21.87
C PRO A 318 -0.46 3.19 -21.14
N PRO A 319 -1.23 2.18 -21.58
CA PRO A 319 -2.43 1.77 -20.87
C PRO A 319 -2.11 1.33 -19.43
N PRO A 320 -3.04 1.52 -18.49
CA PRO A 320 -2.85 1.09 -17.11
C PRO A 320 -2.73 -0.43 -17.04
N GLN A 321 -2.03 -0.93 -16.03
CA GLN A 321 -2.04 -2.36 -15.74
C GLN A 321 -3.42 -2.76 -15.16
N PRO A 322 -3.86 -4.02 -15.36
CA PRO A 322 -4.99 -4.56 -14.63
C PRO A 322 -4.79 -4.39 -13.12
N PHE A 323 -5.89 -4.25 -12.38
CA PHE A 323 -5.78 -3.88 -10.98
C PHE A 323 -5.18 -5.00 -10.12
N THR A 324 -4.22 -4.63 -9.28
CA THR A 324 -3.94 -5.30 -8.01
C THR A 324 -4.72 -4.61 -6.89
N MET A 325 -4.78 -5.21 -5.70
CA MET A 325 -5.52 -4.62 -4.56
C MET A 325 -5.04 -3.20 -4.22
N ALA A 326 -3.72 -3.02 -4.14
CA ALA A 326 -3.10 -1.72 -3.86
C ALA A 326 -3.50 -0.66 -4.90
N THR A 327 -3.43 -1.00 -6.19
CA THR A 327 -3.77 -0.06 -7.27
C THR A 327 -5.26 0.23 -7.37
N ALA A 328 -6.12 -0.76 -7.06
CA ALA A 328 -7.57 -0.55 -7.00
C ALA A 328 -7.94 0.41 -5.88
N ILE A 329 -7.37 0.19 -4.68
CA ILE A 329 -7.56 1.09 -3.53
C ILE A 329 -7.04 2.48 -3.85
N ALA A 330 -5.85 2.59 -4.44
CA ALA A 330 -5.27 3.89 -4.75
C ALA A 330 -6.08 4.67 -5.79
N LYS A 331 -6.54 4.01 -6.85
CA LYS A 331 -7.38 4.66 -7.88
C LYS A 331 -8.75 5.03 -7.30
N ALA A 332 -9.39 4.17 -6.51
CA ALA A 332 -10.68 4.47 -5.87
C ALA A 332 -10.56 5.59 -4.82
N ASN A 333 -9.48 5.64 -4.05
CA ASN A 333 -9.25 6.72 -3.09
C ASN A 333 -9.11 8.09 -3.79
N ARG A 334 -8.46 8.13 -4.96
CA ARG A 334 -8.32 9.36 -5.77
C ARG A 334 -9.62 9.77 -6.44
N HIS A 335 -10.27 8.83 -7.14
CA HIS A 335 -11.41 9.09 -8.03
C HIS A 335 -12.76 9.06 -7.31
N LEU A 336 -12.93 8.18 -6.33
CA LEU A 336 -14.19 7.98 -5.59
C LEU A 336 -14.16 8.58 -4.17
N LYS A 337 -13.00 9.12 -3.73
CA LYS A 337 -12.77 9.66 -2.38
C LYS A 337 -13.14 8.68 -1.24
N MET A 338 -13.03 7.37 -1.51
CA MET A 338 -13.32 6.32 -0.54
C MET A 338 -12.06 5.95 0.27
N SER A 339 -12.25 5.55 1.53
CA SER A 339 -11.16 5.04 2.37
C SER A 339 -10.70 3.66 1.91
N SER A 340 -9.49 3.26 2.27
CA SER A 340 -8.95 1.93 1.97
C SER A 340 -9.81 0.80 2.56
N GLU A 341 -10.40 1.01 3.74
CA GLU A 341 -11.33 0.07 4.38
C GLU A 341 -12.62 -0.09 3.58
N THR A 342 -13.25 1.01 3.18
CA THR A 342 -14.50 0.98 2.39
C THR A 342 -14.28 0.29 1.04
N VAL A 343 -13.19 0.63 0.33
CA VAL A 343 -12.88 0.02 -0.97
C VAL A 343 -12.60 -1.48 -0.81
N SER A 344 -11.81 -1.87 0.19
CA SER A 344 -11.54 -3.29 0.46
C SER A 344 -12.81 -4.06 0.80
N GLY A 345 -13.74 -3.46 1.56
CA GLY A 345 -15.04 -4.06 1.84
C GLY A 345 -15.87 -4.26 0.57
N CYS A 346 -15.98 -3.22 -0.26
CA CYS A 346 -16.70 -3.31 -1.55
C CYS A 346 -16.11 -4.38 -2.47
N LEU A 347 -14.78 -4.47 -2.58
CA LEU A 347 -14.12 -5.50 -3.35
C LEU A 347 -14.41 -6.90 -2.80
N GLN A 348 -14.41 -7.08 -1.47
CA GLN A 348 -14.76 -8.34 -0.85
C GLN A 348 -16.21 -8.73 -1.15
N ASP A 349 -17.14 -7.78 -1.04
CA ASP A 349 -18.56 -8.00 -1.34
C ASP A 349 -18.77 -8.40 -2.81
N LEU A 350 -18.14 -7.68 -3.74
CA LEU A 350 -18.20 -7.99 -5.17
C LEU A 350 -17.68 -9.39 -5.48
N PHE A 351 -16.61 -9.83 -4.81
CA PHE A 351 -16.08 -11.18 -4.97
C PHE A 351 -17.01 -12.23 -4.40
N GLN A 352 -17.56 -12.01 -3.20
CA GLN A 352 -18.52 -12.91 -2.56
C GLN A 352 -19.81 -13.04 -3.37
N LEU A 353 -20.24 -11.96 -4.02
CA LEU A 353 -21.33 -11.92 -4.97
C LEU A 353 -20.94 -12.43 -6.36
N GLY A 354 -19.69 -12.84 -6.59
CA GLY A 354 -19.23 -13.44 -7.84
C GLY A 354 -19.11 -12.50 -9.03
N HIS A 355 -19.06 -11.18 -8.82
CA HIS A 355 -18.95 -10.15 -9.86
C HIS A 355 -17.51 -9.83 -10.27
N ILE A 356 -16.54 -10.10 -9.40
CA ILE A 356 -15.12 -9.91 -9.69
C ILE A 356 -14.29 -11.14 -9.29
N THR A 357 -13.08 -11.22 -9.82
CA THR A 357 -12.04 -12.18 -9.39
C THR A 357 -11.55 -11.87 -7.97
N TYR A 358 -10.83 -12.82 -7.36
CA TYR A 358 -10.33 -12.68 -5.99
C TYR A 358 -9.53 -11.38 -5.77
N PRO A 359 -9.94 -10.52 -4.81
CA PRO A 359 -9.44 -9.15 -4.73
C PRO A 359 -8.09 -9.01 -3.99
N ARG A 360 -7.68 -10.00 -3.19
CA ARG A 360 -6.39 -9.96 -2.46
C ARG A 360 -5.28 -10.52 -3.34
N THR A 361 -4.94 -9.76 -4.37
CA THR A 361 -3.96 -10.12 -5.39
C THR A 361 -2.95 -9.01 -5.57
N ASP A 362 -1.69 -9.40 -5.73
CA ASP A 362 -0.61 -8.54 -6.23
C ASP A 362 -0.35 -8.72 -7.73
N SER A 363 -1.04 -9.66 -8.37
CA SER A 363 -0.86 -9.96 -9.79
C SER A 363 -1.61 -9.00 -10.70
N THR A 364 -1.01 -8.72 -11.84
CA THR A 364 -1.62 -7.96 -12.96
C THR A 364 -1.99 -8.88 -14.13
N ARG A 365 -1.78 -10.20 -13.98
CA ARG A 365 -2.06 -11.21 -15.01
C ARG A 365 -3.56 -11.39 -15.22
N ILE A 366 -3.99 -11.55 -16.47
CA ILE A 366 -5.36 -11.93 -16.84
C ILE A 366 -5.34 -13.34 -17.43
N ASP A 367 -6.35 -14.15 -17.11
CA ASP A 367 -6.54 -15.49 -17.66
C ASP A 367 -6.87 -15.40 -19.16
N GLU A 368 -6.26 -16.28 -19.96
CA GLU A 368 -6.42 -16.27 -21.42
C GLU A 368 -7.88 -16.46 -21.85
N SER A 369 -8.66 -17.22 -21.08
CA SER A 369 -10.09 -17.42 -21.38
C SER A 369 -10.89 -16.12 -21.33
N ALA A 370 -10.49 -15.16 -20.49
CA ALA A 370 -11.18 -13.89 -20.34
C ALA A 370 -10.80 -12.86 -21.42
N LEU A 371 -9.65 -13.02 -22.09
CA LEU A 371 -9.18 -12.07 -23.10
C LEU A 371 -10.15 -11.96 -24.28
N THR A 372 -10.75 -13.08 -24.70
CA THR A 372 -11.70 -13.12 -25.81
C THR A 372 -12.89 -12.18 -25.55
N ASP A 373 -13.49 -12.27 -24.36
CA ASP A 373 -14.63 -11.44 -23.98
C ASP A 373 -14.26 -9.97 -23.78
N ILE A 374 -13.07 -9.72 -23.20
CA ILE A 374 -12.55 -8.35 -23.03
C ILE A 374 -12.36 -7.69 -24.40
N TYR A 375 -11.71 -8.38 -25.35
CA TYR A 375 -11.46 -7.86 -26.69
C TYR A 375 -12.77 -7.67 -27.47
N ALA A 376 -13.73 -8.58 -27.33
CA ALA A 376 -15.05 -8.45 -27.94
C ALA A 376 -15.79 -7.22 -27.39
N THR A 377 -15.73 -6.99 -26.08
CA THR A 377 -16.35 -5.84 -25.42
C THR A 377 -15.72 -4.54 -25.87
N ILE A 378 -14.38 -4.46 -25.93
CA ILE A 378 -13.68 -3.26 -26.43
C ILE A 378 -14.07 -2.94 -27.87
N LYS A 379 -14.08 -3.96 -28.74
CA LYS A 379 -14.48 -3.81 -30.14
C LYS A 379 -15.92 -3.31 -30.27
N LYS A 380 -16.83 -3.77 -29.41
CA LYS A 380 -18.25 -3.40 -29.40
C LYS A 380 -18.47 -1.98 -28.87
N GLU A 381 -17.82 -1.61 -27.76
CA GLU A 381 -18.06 -0.33 -27.06
C GLU A 381 -17.22 0.84 -27.60
N PHE A 382 -15.97 0.58 -28.02
CA PHE A 382 -15.04 1.64 -28.42
C PHE A 382 -14.63 1.61 -29.89
N GLY A 383 -14.75 0.46 -30.55
CA GLY A 383 -14.29 0.26 -31.94
C GLY A 383 -13.03 -0.61 -32.03
N ARG A 384 -12.73 -1.12 -33.23
CA ARG A 384 -11.60 -2.03 -33.46
C ARG A 384 -10.26 -1.31 -33.35
N GLU A 385 -10.22 -0.04 -33.69
CA GLU A 385 -9.05 0.84 -33.66
C GLU A 385 -8.52 1.09 -32.25
N PHE A 386 -9.37 0.96 -31.22
CA PHE A 386 -8.96 1.11 -29.82
C PHE A 386 -8.37 -0.17 -29.22
N LEU A 387 -8.45 -1.31 -29.90
CA LEU A 387 -8.00 -2.59 -29.36
C LEU A 387 -6.46 -2.67 -29.33
N TYR A 388 -5.92 -3.12 -28.19
CA TYR A 388 -4.49 -3.34 -28.01
C TYR A 388 -4.23 -4.71 -27.37
N ARG A 389 -3.86 -5.69 -28.20
CA ARG A 389 -3.66 -7.07 -27.75
C ARG A 389 -2.33 -7.22 -27.04
N LEU A 390 -2.21 -8.28 -26.25
CA LEU A 390 -0.96 -8.58 -25.54
C LEU A 390 0.22 -8.79 -26.52
N GLU A 391 -0.04 -9.37 -27.69
CA GLU A 391 0.94 -9.57 -28.77
C GLU A 391 1.51 -8.25 -29.29
N ASP A 392 0.65 -7.23 -29.43
CA ASP A 392 0.99 -5.90 -29.96
C ASP A 392 1.95 -5.14 -29.02
N ARG A 393 2.01 -5.50 -27.73
CA ARG A 393 2.84 -4.83 -26.72
C ARG A 393 4.34 -5.06 -26.89
N THR A 394 4.74 -6.13 -27.59
CA THR A 394 6.15 -6.50 -27.74
C THR A 394 6.93 -5.63 -28.71
N VAL A 395 6.24 -4.74 -29.45
CA VAL A 395 6.85 -3.86 -30.47
C VAL A 395 7.22 -2.47 -29.91
N SER A 396 6.71 -2.11 -28.72
CA SER A 396 6.75 -0.72 -28.21
C SER A 396 7.37 -0.59 -26.81
N ALA A 397 8.48 -1.27 -26.53
CA ALA A 397 9.29 -0.96 -25.35
C ALA A 397 10.32 0.14 -25.71
N PRO A 398 10.42 1.25 -24.96
CA PRO A 398 11.51 2.21 -25.17
C PRO A 398 12.83 1.53 -24.84
N GLU A 399 13.77 1.56 -25.78
CA GLU A 399 15.14 1.10 -25.58
C GLU A 399 15.81 1.89 -24.44
N GLY A 400 15.85 1.30 -23.25
CA GLY A 400 16.86 1.64 -22.26
C GLY A 400 18.23 1.38 -22.89
N LYS A 401 19.03 2.44 -23.06
CA LYS A 401 20.39 2.45 -23.62
C LYS A 401 21.17 1.18 -23.28
N LYS A 402 21.16 0.19 -24.19
CA LYS A 402 22.12 -0.91 -24.19
C LYS A 402 23.38 -0.41 -24.89
N SER A 403 24.47 -0.31 -24.14
CA SER A 403 25.80 -0.07 -24.68
C SER A 403 26.12 -1.14 -25.74
N LYS A 404 26.43 -0.69 -26.95
CA LYS A 404 26.74 -1.53 -28.12
C LYS A 404 28.01 -2.34 -27.86
N ARG A 405 27.93 -3.66 -27.96
CA ARG A 405 29.04 -4.50 -28.42
C ARG A 405 28.52 -5.52 -29.43
N THR A 406 29.08 -5.43 -30.63
CA THR A 406 28.63 -6.03 -31.90
C THR A 406 29.12 -7.47 -32.10
N GLY A 407 28.24 -8.32 -32.66
CA GLY A 407 28.52 -9.61 -33.32
C GLY A 407 28.67 -10.82 -32.36
N LYS A 408 28.06 -12.00 -32.55
CA LYS A 408 27.60 -12.71 -33.76
C LYS A 408 26.61 -13.83 -33.32
N LYS A 409 25.75 -14.28 -34.25
CA LYS A 409 24.59 -15.19 -34.08
C LYS A 409 24.91 -16.62 -33.60
N ASN A 410 23.92 -17.17 -32.89
CA ASN A 410 23.50 -18.58 -32.72
C ASN A 410 24.43 -19.61 -32.05
N SER A 411 24.11 -19.95 -30.79
CA SER A 411 23.88 -21.33 -30.33
C SER A 411 23.44 -21.34 -28.87
N THR A 412 22.43 -22.15 -28.57
CA THR A 412 22.05 -22.72 -27.26
C THR A 412 23.10 -22.55 -26.15
N LYS A 413 22.88 -21.61 -25.23
CA LYS A 413 23.58 -21.59 -23.94
C LYS A 413 22.68 -20.97 -22.88
N GLN A 414 22.30 -21.80 -21.92
CA GLN A 414 21.73 -21.41 -20.62
C GLN A 414 22.52 -20.22 -20.06
N SER A 415 21.85 -19.08 -19.93
CA SER A 415 22.35 -17.98 -19.10
C SER A 415 22.23 -18.40 -17.63
N LYS A 416 23.33 -18.93 -17.09
CA LYS A 416 23.59 -18.98 -15.66
C LYS A 416 23.64 -17.54 -15.12
N GLY A 417 22.95 -17.28 -14.02
CA GLY A 417 23.37 -16.25 -13.06
C GLY A 417 22.61 -14.92 -13.00
N ALA A 418 21.34 -14.85 -13.41
CA ALA A 418 20.44 -13.81 -12.91
C ALA A 418 19.38 -14.50 -12.04
N GLU A 419 19.45 -14.28 -10.73
CA GLU A 419 18.51 -14.82 -9.77
C GLU A 419 17.08 -14.41 -10.16
N GLN A 420 16.26 -15.41 -10.50
CA GLN A 420 14.82 -15.23 -10.52
C GLN A 420 14.40 -14.78 -9.11
N PRO A 421 13.73 -13.63 -8.96
CA PRO A 421 13.15 -13.25 -7.68
C PRO A 421 12.22 -14.40 -7.24
N VAL A 422 12.25 -14.75 -5.96
CA VAL A 422 11.25 -15.69 -5.42
C VAL A 422 9.89 -15.06 -5.71
N GLY A 423 9.05 -15.72 -6.52
CA GLY A 423 7.75 -15.18 -6.90
C GLY A 423 6.88 -15.00 -5.66
N ASN A 424 6.30 -13.81 -5.50
CA ASN A 424 5.35 -13.51 -4.42
C ASN A 424 4.23 -14.55 -4.45
N VAL A 425 3.87 -15.09 -3.28
CA VAL A 425 2.83 -16.13 -3.17
C VAL A 425 1.48 -15.57 -3.67
N GLU A 426 1.20 -14.32 -3.33
CA GLU A 426 -0.03 -13.60 -3.70
C GLU A 426 -0.02 -13.12 -5.18
N ASP A 427 1.08 -13.35 -5.93
CA ASP A 427 1.17 -13.14 -7.39
C ASP A 427 0.75 -14.39 -8.20
N ALA A 428 0.47 -15.52 -7.53
CA ALA A 428 -0.09 -16.70 -8.20
C ALA A 428 -1.56 -16.48 -8.66
N HIS A 429 -2.22 -15.42 -8.17
CA HIS A 429 -3.59 -15.09 -8.51
C HIS A 429 -3.71 -14.38 -9.86
N GLU A 430 -4.95 -14.17 -10.28
CA GLU A 430 -5.28 -13.28 -11.38
C GLU A 430 -5.40 -11.83 -10.85
N ALA A 431 -5.35 -10.84 -11.73
CA ALA A 431 -5.70 -9.47 -11.43
C ALA A 431 -7.18 -9.33 -11.07
N ILE A 432 -7.52 -8.21 -10.41
CA ILE A 432 -8.89 -7.82 -10.11
C ILE A 432 -9.57 -7.35 -11.39
N ARG A 433 -10.55 -8.12 -11.86
CA ARG A 433 -11.38 -7.81 -13.03
C ARG A 433 -12.79 -8.35 -12.88
N PRO A 434 -13.76 -7.89 -13.69
CA PRO A 434 -15.08 -8.49 -13.73
C PRO A 434 -15.02 -9.96 -14.14
N THR A 435 -15.85 -10.79 -13.51
CA THR A 435 -16.05 -12.18 -13.94
C THR A 435 -16.85 -12.25 -15.23
N ASN A 436 -17.82 -11.35 -15.40
CA ASN A 436 -18.55 -11.12 -16.63
C ASN A 436 -18.31 -9.67 -17.09
N ILE A 437 -17.46 -9.49 -18.10
CA ILE A 437 -17.11 -8.15 -18.62
C ILE A 437 -18.27 -7.47 -19.35
N TYR A 438 -19.27 -8.23 -19.82
CA TYR A 438 -20.46 -7.70 -20.49
C TYR A 438 -21.44 -7.02 -19.53
N ALA A 439 -21.41 -7.35 -18.23
CA ALA A 439 -22.27 -6.73 -17.23
C ALA A 439 -21.74 -5.34 -16.86
N ASP A 440 -22.58 -4.32 -17.01
CA ASP A 440 -22.34 -2.98 -16.46
C ASP A 440 -22.84 -2.89 -15.01
N GLY A 441 -22.40 -1.88 -14.24
CA GLY A 441 -22.81 -1.74 -12.85
C GLY A 441 -24.30 -1.45 -12.66
N GLU A 442 -25.01 -0.96 -13.66
CA GLU A 442 -26.46 -0.67 -13.58
C GLU A 442 -27.31 -1.94 -13.72
N SER A 443 -26.84 -2.91 -14.51
CA SER A 443 -27.43 -4.23 -14.64
C SER A 443 -27.31 -5.08 -13.38
N LEU A 444 -26.40 -4.69 -12.47
CA LEU A 444 -26.17 -5.37 -11.21
C LEU A 444 -26.93 -4.65 -10.08
N SER A 445 -27.72 -5.38 -9.30
CA SER A 445 -28.42 -4.86 -8.12
C SER A 445 -27.46 -4.63 -6.95
N LEU A 446 -26.55 -3.66 -7.08
CA LEU A 446 -25.48 -3.35 -6.12
C LEU A 446 -25.72 -2.04 -5.37
N PRO A 447 -25.28 -1.94 -4.09
CA PRO A 447 -25.26 -0.66 -3.38
C PRO A 447 -24.45 0.41 -4.14
N PRO A 448 -24.79 1.70 -4.04
CA PRO A 448 -24.16 2.76 -4.85
C PRO A 448 -22.63 2.81 -4.77
N MET A 449 -22.06 2.66 -3.56
CA MET A 449 -20.61 2.64 -3.36
C MET A 449 -19.96 1.42 -4.01
N THR A 450 -20.54 0.22 -3.78
CA THR A 450 -20.08 -1.04 -4.36
C THR A 450 -20.17 -1.04 -5.88
N ARG A 451 -21.23 -0.46 -6.45
CA ARG A 451 -21.40 -0.24 -7.89
C ARG A 451 -20.31 0.66 -8.46
N ALA A 452 -20.01 1.78 -7.80
CA ALA A 452 -18.95 2.68 -8.25
C ALA A 452 -17.56 2.00 -8.28
N VAL A 453 -17.28 1.14 -7.28
CA VAL A 453 -16.05 0.33 -7.25
C VAL A 453 -16.05 -0.71 -8.38
N TYR A 454 -17.18 -1.38 -8.65
CA TYR A 454 -17.29 -2.32 -9.78
C TYR A 454 -17.06 -1.63 -11.13
N ASP A 455 -17.71 -0.50 -11.37
CA ASP A 455 -17.54 0.26 -12.60
C ASP A 455 -16.10 0.71 -12.80
N LEU A 456 -15.42 1.12 -11.72
CA LEU A 456 -14.01 1.46 -11.77
C LEU A 456 -13.15 0.25 -12.16
N VAL A 457 -13.41 -0.93 -11.58
CA VAL A 457 -12.73 -2.18 -11.92
C VAL A 457 -12.96 -2.57 -13.38
N ARG A 458 -14.20 -2.46 -13.87
CA ARG A 458 -14.57 -2.73 -15.26
C ARG A 458 -13.85 -1.80 -16.23
N ARG A 459 -13.94 -0.49 -16.01
CA ARG A 459 -13.29 0.53 -16.87
C ARG A 459 -11.78 0.37 -16.91
N ASN A 460 -11.14 0.11 -15.76
CA ASN A 460 -9.70 -0.14 -15.73
C ASN A 460 -9.33 -1.42 -16.48
N THR A 461 -10.12 -2.49 -16.34
CA THR A 461 -9.90 -3.73 -17.09
C THR A 461 -9.94 -3.48 -18.60
N LEU A 462 -10.95 -2.75 -19.10
CA LEU A 462 -11.05 -2.40 -20.52
C LEU A 462 -9.88 -1.50 -20.96
N ALA A 463 -9.59 -0.45 -20.20
CA ALA A 463 -8.49 0.48 -20.45
C ALA A 463 -7.13 -0.23 -20.57
N SER A 464 -6.89 -1.27 -19.77
CA SER A 464 -5.66 -2.05 -19.83
C SER A 464 -5.41 -2.67 -21.20
N PHE A 465 -6.45 -2.97 -21.98
CA PHE A 465 -6.33 -3.59 -23.30
C PHE A 465 -6.72 -2.66 -24.44
N MET A 466 -6.64 -1.34 -24.18
CA MET A 466 -6.81 -0.31 -25.19
C MET A 466 -5.47 0.32 -25.60
N ILE A 467 -5.46 0.96 -26.77
CA ILE A 467 -4.24 1.60 -27.30
C ILE A 467 -3.73 2.70 -26.34
N PRO A 468 -2.42 2.96 -26.32
CA PRO A 468 -1.83 4.07 -25.57
C PRO A 468 -2.47 5.42 -25.89
N MET A 469 -2.53 6.32 -24.91
CA MET A 469 -2.93 7.71 -25.16
C MET A 469 -1.75 8.46 -25.76
N LYS A 470 -1.95 9.13 -26.90
CA LYS A 470 -0.95 10.03 -27.48
C LYS A 470 -1.31 11.47 -27.17
N SER A 471 -0.34 12.19 -26.64
CA SER A 471 -0.41 13.61 -26.34
C SER A 471 0.73 14.35 -27.04
N GLU A 472 0.52 15.62 -27.29
CA GLU A 472 1.54 16.51 -27.88
C GLU A 472 1.71 17.69 -26.95
N LYS A 473 2.95 17.95 -26.54
CA LYS A 473 3.33 19.15 -25.81
C LYS A 473 3.90 20.15 -26.80
N ILE A 474 3.48 21.40 -26.69
CA ILE A 474 3.99 22.50 -27.52
C ILE A 474 4.58 23.57 -26.62
N ALA A 475 5.72 24.13 -27.03
CA ALA A 475 6.31 25.31 -26.43
C ALA A 475 6.83 26.26 -27.51
N ALA A 476 6.51 27.55 -27.38
CA ALA A 476 6.99 28.62 -28.25
C ALA A 476 7.55 29.76 -27.39
N THR A 477 8.83 30.07 -27.56
CA THR A 477 9.47 31.22 -26.93
C THR A 477 9.26 32.45 -27.81
N VAL A 478 8.63 33.49 -27.26
CA VAL A 478 8.44 34.78 -27.92
C VAL A 478 9.39 35.78 -27.28
N LYS A 479 10.25 36.39 -28.10
CA LYS A 479 11.17 37.45 -27.69
C LYS A 479 10.64 38.81 -28.11
N PHE A 480 10.84 39.83 -27.29
CA PHE A 480 10.40 41.19 -27.58
C PHE A 480 11.27 42.23 -26.85
N THR A 481 11.12 43.48 -27.26
CA THR A 481 11.77 44.62 -26.62
C THR A 481 10.73 45.44 -25.87
N SER A 482 11.01 45.72 -24.61
CA SER A 482 10.16 46.52 -23.72
C SER A 482 10.15 48.01 -24.13
N GLY A 483 9.24 48.81 -23.57
CA GLY A 483 9.19 50.25 -23.84
C GLY A 483 10.38 51.05 -23.31
N SER A 484 11.18 50.44 -22.43
CA SER A 484 12.46 50.97 -21.92
C SER A 484 13.68 50.48 -22.71
N GLY A 485 13.51 49.53 -23.66
CA GLY A 485 14.59 48.97 -24.46
C GLY A 485 15.17 47.64 -23.93
N ASP A 486 14.61 47.08 -22.85
CA ASP A 486 15.04 45.79 -22.30
C ASP A 486 14.63 44.64 -23.21
N LYS A 487 15.49 43.62 -23.34
CA LYS A 487 15.19 42.40 -24.10
C LYS A 487 14.54 41.37 -23.19
N LEU A 488 13.28 41.06 -23.47
CA LEU A 488 12.44 40.18 -22.66
C LEU A 488 11.93 39.01 -23.50
N GLN A 489 11.48 37.97 -22.81
CA GLN A 489 10.88 36.80 -23.42
C GLN A 489 9.75 36.23 -22.58
N VAL A 490 8.78 35.62 -23.25
CA VAL A 490 7.72 34.80 -22.66
C VAL A 490 7.68 33.44 -23.34
N VAL A 491 7.19 32.42 -22.65
CA VAL A 491 7.01 31.08 -23.22
C VAL A 491 5.52 30.76 -23.23
N LEU A 492 4.97 30.56 -24.42
CA LEU A 492 3.64 30.01 -24.61
C LEU A 492 3.77 28.49 -24.64
N GLU A 493 3.10 27.81 -23.72
CA GLU A 493 3.19 26.36 -23.59
C GLU A 493 1.84 25.70 -23.35
N GLY A 494 1.73 24.44 -23.74
CA GLY A 494 0.59 23.63 -23.36
C GLY A 494 0.67 22.23 -23.93
N LYS A 495 -0.37 21.45 -23.66
CA LYS A 495 -0.49 20.08 -24.14
C LYS A 495 -1.86 19.86 -24.77
N ARG A 496 -1.95 18.96 -25.73
CA ARG A 496 -3.24 18.44 -26.20
C ARG A 496 -3.20 16.92 -26.25
N VAL A 497 -4.36 16.30 -26.14
CA VAL A 497 -4.54 14.89 -26.45
C VAL A 497 -4.73 14.76 -27.96
N ALA A 498 -3.75 14.17 -28.64
CA ALA A 498 -3.82 13.89 -30.07
C ALA A 498 -4.67 12.63 -30.34
N GLU A 499 -4.53 11.62 -29.48
CA GLU A 499 -5.32 10.38 -29.51
C GLU A 499 -5.65 9.96 -28.08
N PRO A 500 -6.93 9.88 -27.68
CA PRO A 500 -7.30 9.62 -26.28
C PRO A 500 -6.94 8.21 -25.82
N GLY A 501 -6.89 7.24 -26.73
CA GLY A 501 -6.59 5.84 -26.43
C GLY A 501 -7.42 5.29 -25.26
N TRP A 502 -6.76 4.60 -24.33
CA TRP A 502 -7.37 3.98 -23.15
C TRP A 502 -8.15 4.93 -22.23
N THR A 503 -7.87 6.25 -22.25
CA THR A 503 -8.59 7.21 -21.40
C THR A 503 -10.07 7.30 -21.76
N ARG A 504 -10.45 6.91 -22.98
CA ARG A 504 -11.84 6.83 -23.43
C ARG A 504 -12.69 5.88 -22.59
N ALA A 505 -12.10 4.83 -22.00
CA ALA A 505 -12.80 3.92 -21.09
C ALA A 505 -13.29 4.59 -19.80
N PHE A 506 -12.73 5.74 -19.42
CA PHE A 506 -13.10 6.49 -18.22
C PHE A 506 -14.03 7.67 -18.50
N GLN A 507 -14.31 7.98 -19.77
CA GLN A 507 -15.24 9.05 -20.13
C GLN A 507 -16.68 8.59 -19.93
N LYS A 508 -17.51 9.42 -19.27
CA LYS A 508 -18.96 9.19 -19.22
C LYS A 508 -19.51 9.38 -20.63
N THR A 509 -19.97 8.30 -21.25
CA THR A 509 -20.87 8.38 -22.40
C THR A 509 -22.25 8.76 -21.89
N ASP A 510 -22.62 10.04 -22.01
CA ASP A 510 -24.03 10.44 -21.90
C ASP A 510 -24.77 9.81 -23.09
N SER A 511 -25.45 8.68 -22.84
CA SER A 511 -26.17 7.91 -23.86
C SER A 511 -27.51 8.53 -24.27
N THR A 512 -27.69 9.85 -24.11
CA THR A 512 -28.92 10.57 -24.48
C THR A 512 -28.72 11.62 -25.60
N ALA A 513 -27.57 11.62 -26.29
CA ALA A 513 -27.31 12.54 -27.41
C ALA A 513 -27.21 11.86 -28.79
N ALA A 514 -27.70 10.63 -28.93
CA ALA A 514 -27.75 9.91 -30.21
C ALA A 514 -29.14 9.99 -30.87
N ALA A 515 -29.74 11.18 -30.97
CA ALA A 515 -30.87 11.48 -31.86
C ALA A 515 -31.27 12.97 -31.84
N ALA A 516 -30.40 13.90 -32.28
CA ALA A 516 -30.84 15.21 -32.80
C ALA A 516 -29.70 15.89 -33.56
N GLY A 517 -30.07 16.65 -34.58
CA GLY A 517 -29.20 17.16 -35.64
C GLY A 517 -28.12 18.16 -35.23
N ALA A 518 -27.28 18.42 -36.23
CA ALA A 518 -26.11 19.28 -36.21
C ALA A 518 -26.34 20.70 -35.64
N ALA A 519 -25.24 21.22 -35.08
CA ALA A 519 -24.94 22.58 -34.63
C ALA A 519 -24.97 22.78 -33.10
N SER A 520 -23.81 23.26 -32.60
CA SER A 520 -23.47 23.63 -31.22
C SER A 520 -23.10 22.48 -30.27
N SER A 521 -21.85 22.01 -30.38
CA SER A 521 -21.19 21.19 -29.36
C SER A 521 -19.99 21.94 -28.79
N THR A 522 -20.20 22.73 -27.74
CA THR A 522 -19.13 23.10 -26.80
C THR A 522 -18.73 21.83 -26.04
N ASN A 523 -17.57 21.31 -26.43
CA ASN A 523 -17.01 20.03 -26.03
C ASN A 523 -16.67 19.95 -24.53
N ASN A 524 -17.32 19.03 -23.82
CA ASN A 524 -17.00 18.59 -22.45
C ASN A 524 -15.95 17.44 -22.43
N THR A 525 -15.15 17.29 -23.49
CA THR A 525 -14.10 16.25 -23.64
C THR A 525 -12.86 16.47 -22.76
N THR A 526 -12.76 17.60 -22.04
CA THR A 526 -11.57 17.99 -21.26
C THR A 526 -11.50 17.35 -19.87
N GLY A 527 -12.61 17.12 -19.18
CA GLY A 527 -12.60 16.79 -17.74
C GLY A 527 -11.82 15.50 -17.37
N VAL A 528 -11.97 14.42 -18.14
CA VAL A 528 -11.31 13.13 -17.81
C VAL A 528 -9.86 13.09 -18.30
N ALA A 529 -9.54 13.76 -19.42
CA ALA A 529 -8.17 13.90 -19.90
C ALA A 529 -7.36 14.83 -18.99
N GLU A 530 -8.00 15.85 -18.40
CA GLU A 530 -7.44 16.70 -17.35
C GLU A 530 -7.20 15.88 -16.08
N GLU A 531 -8.16 15.09 -15.58
CA GLU A 531 -7.94 14.21 -14.40
C GLU A 531 -6.82 13.17 -14.62
N VAL A 532 -6.69 12.57 -15.81
CA VAL A 532 -5.63 11.58 -16.11
C VAL A 532 -4.26 12.25 -16.27
N THR A 533 -4.21 13.49 -16.77
CA THR A 533 -2.94 14.23 -16.87
C THR A 533 -2.57 14.92 -15.56
N GLU A 534 -3.54 15.28 -14.72
CA GLU A 534 -3.36 15.66 -13.32
C GLU A 534 -2.87 14.47 -12.48
N ASP A 535 -3.36 13.25 -12.72
CA ASP A 535 -2.95 12.00 -12.07
C ASP A 535 -1.42 11.74 -12.18
N ILE A 536 -0.76 12.21 -13.25
CA ILE A 536 0.70 12.10 -13.45
C ILE A 536 1.44 13.25 -12.75
N THR A 537 0.90 14.46 -12.77
CA THR A 537 1.54 15.65 -12.18
C THR A 537 1.34 15.77 -10.67
N GLU A 538 0.25 15.24 -10.11
CA GLU A 538 -0.04 15.25 -8.67
C GLU A 538 0.97 14.43 -7.85
N LYS A 539 1.60 13.40 -8.45
CA LYS A 539 2.54 12.53 -7.72
C LYS A 539 3.82 13.25 -7.29
N GLU A 540 4.20 14.36 -7.93
CA GLU A 540 5.49 15.01 -7.69
C GLU A 540 5.43 16.53 -7.46
N GLY A 541 4.25 17.15 -7.39
CA GLY A 541 4.14 18.60 -7.29
C GLY A 541 4.65 19.33 -8.55
N ALA A 542 4.67 18.62 -9.69
CA ALA A 542 5.11 19.17 -10.96
C ALA A 542 4.10 20.22 -11.46
N PRO A 543 4.56 21.28 -12.16
CA PRO A 543 3.68 22.30 -12.72
C PRO A 543 2.67 21.66 -13.68
N VAL A 544 1.38 21.95 -13.49
CA VAL A 544 0.29 21.48 -14.34
C VAL A 544 0.42 22.17 -15.70
N ILE A 545 0.92 21.46 -16.70
CA ILE A 545 0.91 21.94 -18.08
C ILE A 545 -0.55 22.03 -18.54
N ARG A 546 -0.98 23.23 -18.95
CA ARG A 546 -2.35 23.54 -19.40
C ARG A 546 -2.74 22.70 -20.63
N SER A 547 -3.97 22.19 -20.61
CA SER A 547 -4.61 21.58 -21.78
C SER A 547 -5.05 22.67 -22.77
N LEU A 548 -4.69 22.51 -24.05
CA LEU A 548 -5.02 23.45 -25.12
C LEU A 548 -6.13 22.89 -26.01
N SER A 549 -6.97 23.80 -26.54
CA SER A 549 -7.88 23.45 -27.63
C SER A 549 -7.10 23.17 -28.92
N GLN A 550 -7.75 22.51 -29.88
CA GLN A 550 -7.14 22.22 -31.19
C GLN A 550 -6.74 23.50 -31.93
N GLU A 551 -7.52 24.57 -31.79
CA GLU A 551 -7.29 25.86 -32.42
C GLU A 551 -6.18 26.64 -31.72
N GLU A 552 -6.16 26.64 -30.38
CA GLU A 552 -5.12 27.28 -29.58
C GLU A 552 -3.75 26.61 -29.82
N PHE A 553 -3.70 25.28 -29.90
CA PHE A 553 -2.49 24.55 -30.25
C PHE A 553 -1.96 24.94 -31.64
N ARG A 554 -2.86 25.04 -32.63
CA ARG A 554 -2.49 25.47 -33.99
C ARG A 554 -2.03 26.92 -34.04
N ALA A 555 -2.62 27.79 -33.21
CA ALA A 555 -2.21 29.18 -33.07
C ALA A 555 -0.76 29.28 -32.59
N ILE A 556 -0.38 28.53 -31.54
CA ILE A 556 0.99 28.48 -31.04
C ILE A 556 1.93 27.86 -32.07
N ALA A 557 1.53 26.76 -32.74
CA ALA A 557 2.36 26.07 -33.73
C ALA A 557 2.70 26.93 -34.95
N ASN A 558 1.78 27.78 -35.39
CA ASN A 558 1.97 28.65 -36.54
C ASN A 558 2.47 30.06 -36.16
N LEU A 559 2.69 30.31 -34.86
CA LEU A 559 2.92 31.66 -34.33
C LEU A 559 4.08 32.39 -35.01
N ARG A 560 5.16 31.66 -35.38
CA ARG A 560 6.30 32.24 -36.10
C ARG A 560 5.89 32.84 -37.45
N SER A 561 5.12 32.09 -38.24
CA SER A 561 4.61 32.54 -39.53
C SER A 561 3.58 33.67 -39.38
N THR A 562 2.73 33.58 -38.35
CA THR A 562 1.70 34.57 -38.03
C THR A 562 2.31 35.92 -37.64
N LEU A 563 3.35 35.91 -36.80
CA LEU A 563 4.06 37.13 -36.38
C LEU A 563 4.95 37.72 -37.47
N ALA A 564 5.41 36.93 -38.43
CA ALA A 564 6.10 37.43 -39.62
C ALA A 564 5.18 38.24 -40.56
N SER A 565 3.85 38.07 -40.46
CA SER A 565 2.87 38.85 -41.20
C SER A 565 2.56 40.18 -40.51
N LEU A 566 2.95 41.30 -41.14
CA LEU A 566 2.76 42.67 -40.61
C LEU A 566 1.30 43.05 -40.29
N LYS A 567 0.32 42.38 -40.90
CA LYS A 567 -1.11 42.62 -40.62
C LYS A 567 -1.57 41.96 -39.31
N GLN A 568 -0.95 40.83 -38.94
CA GLN A 568 -1.38 40.02 -37.80
C GLN A 568 -0.52 40.24 -36.54
N SER A 569 0.69 40.80 -36.67
CA SER A 569 1.54 41.14 -35.51
C SER A 569 0.88 42.15 -34.57
N ARG A 570 -0.06 42.98 -35.06
CA ARG A 570 -0.84 43.94 -34.26
C ARG A 570 -1.78 43.30 -33.25
N PHE A 571 -2.11 42.01 -33.40
CA PHE A 571 -2.98 41.29 -32.48
C PHE A 571 -2.21 40.58 -31.36
N PHE A 572 -0.87 40.73 -31.32
CA PHE A 572 -0.07 40.26 -30.21
C PHE A 572 0.06 41.39 -29.18
N GLU A 573 -0.52 41.18 -28.00
CA GLU A 573 -0.55 42.20 -26.95
C GLU A 573 -0.25 41.59 -25.58
N LEU A 574 0.44 42.35 -24.75
CA LEU A 574 0.68 42.02 -23.35
C LEU A 574 -0.25 42.89 -22.50
N ARG A 575 -1.19 42.27 -21.78
CA ARG A 575 -2.21 42.95 -20.98
C ARG A 575 -2.08 42.58 -19.51
N SER A 576 -2.52 43.51 -18.65
CA SER A 576 -2.69 43.30 -17.21
C SER A 576 -1.49 42.66 -16.52
N PRO A 577 -0.27 43.23 -16.62
CA PRO A 577 0.87 42.66 -15.95
C PRO A 577 0.72 42.77 -14.43
N THR A 578 1.00 41.68 -13.73
CA THR A 578 0.86 41.58 -12.28
C THR A 578 2.08 40.94 -11.67
N VAL A 579 2.52 41.48 -10.54
CA VAL A 579 3.50 40.79 -9.69
C VAL A 579 2.75 39.72 -8.91
N ARG A 580 3.19 38.47 -9.04
CA ARG A 580 2.62 37.32 -8.34
C ARG A 580 3.65 36.71 -7.40
N GLU A 581 3.18 36.33 -6.23
CA GLU A 581 3.94 35.46 -5.34
C GLU A 581 4.05 34.06 -5.96
N ASN A 582 5.28 33.63 -6.23
CA ASN A 582 5.60 32.31 -6.74
C ASN A 582 6.07 31.42 -5.59
N ARG A 583 5.09 30.72 -5.02
CA ARG A 583 5.33 29.75 -3.94
C ARG A 583 5.79 28.42 -4.54
N PRO A 584 6.88 27.84 -4.05
CA PRO A 584 7.32 26.53 -4.52
C PRO A 584 6.29 25.47 -4.09
N VAL A 585 5.99 24.54 -4.99
CA VAL A 585 4.99 23.49 -4.77
C VAL A 585 5.69 22.27 -4.18
N PRO A 586 5.50 21.94 -2.89
CA PRO A 586 6.08 20.74 -2.32
C PRO A 586 5.36 19.49 -2.83
N PRO A 587 5.98 18.30 -2.72
CA PRO A 587 5.28 17.06 -2.95
C PRO A 587 4.08 16.93 -2.01
N LEU A 588 3.00 16.31 -2.47
CA LEU A 588 1.82 16.10 -1.64
C LEU A 588 2.09 15.11 -0.51
N LEU A 589 1.40 15.31 0.61
CA LEU A 589 1.29 14.31 1.68
C LEU A 589 0.66 13.02 1.12
N HIS A 590 0.98 11.90 1.75
CA HIS A 590 0.37 10.63 1.39
C HIS A 590 -1.14 10.68 1.63
N SER A 591 -1.98 10.31 0.66
CA SER A 591 -3.31 9.76 0.98
C SER A 591 -3.19 8.28 1.36
N GLU A 592 -4.27 7.68 1.89
CA GLU A 592 -4.32 6.24 2.17
C GLU A 592 -3.89 5.40 0.95
N GLY A 593 -4.40 5.75 -0.23
CA GLY A 593 -4.07 5.08 -1.48
C GLY A 593 -2.59 5.17 -1.86
N THR A 594 -2.01 6.38 -1.77
CA THR A 594 -0.58 6.56 -2.10
C THR A 594 0.36 5.94 -1.06
N LEU A 595 -0.05 5.88 0.21
CA LEU A 595 0.70 5.16 1.24
C LEU A 595 0.72 3.66 0.95
N ILE A 596 -0.41 3.10 0.54
CA ILE A 596 -0.51 1.68 0.17
C ILE A 596 0.34 1.37 -1.08
N GLU A 597 0.34 2.24 -2.10
CA GLU A 597 1.27 2.12 -3.23
C GLU A 597 2.74 2.16 -2.79
N GLU A 598 3.09 3.09 -1.89
CA GLU A 598 4.45 3.21 -1.36
C GLU A 598 4.87 1.94 -0.58
N LEU A 599 3.99 1.40 0.27
CA LEU A 599 4.21 0.16 0.99
C LEU A 599 4.46 -1.02 0.04
N LYS A 600 3.62 -1.15 -1.00
CA LYS A 600 3.81 -2.15 -2.06
C LYS A 600 5.17 -2.00 -2.75
N ASN A 601 5.52 -0.79 -3.17
CA ASN A 601 6.78 -0.53 -3.89
C ASN A 601 8.02 -0.85 -3.03
N ASN A 602 7.92 -0.66 -1.71
CA ASN A 602 8.98 -1.01 -0.76
C ASN A 602 8.94 -2.49 -0.31
N GLY A 603 8.02 -3.32 -0.83
CA GLY A 603 7.89 -4.74 -0.47
C GLY A 603 7.36 -4.98 0.95
N VAL A 604 6.73 -3.97 1.55
CA VAL A 604 6.20 -3.98 2.91
C VAL A 604 4.68 -4.14 2.90
N GLY A 605 4.17 -5.05 3.73
CA GLY A 605 2.78 -5.43 3.70
C GLY A 605 2.43 -6.28 2.46
N ARG A 606 1.16 -6.64 2.36
CA ARG A 606 0.56 -7.47 1.30
C ARG A 606 -0.91 -7.08 1.11
N PRO A 607 -1.55 -7.41 -0.02
CA PRO A 607 -2.99 -7.24 -0.25
C PRO A 607 -3.85 -7.53 0.97
N SER A 608 -3.62 -8.66 1.63
CA SER A 608 -4.29 -9.08 2.87
C SER A 608 -4.16 -8.12 4.06
N THR A 609 -3.22 -7.18 4.04
CA THR A 609 -2.85 -6.33 5.19
C THR A 609 -2.88 -4.83 4.92
N TYR A 610 -2.87 -4.36 3.67
CA TYR A 610 -2.83 -2.93 3.36
C TYR A 610 -3.93 -2.11 4.05
N PRO A 611 -5.23 -2.47 3.95
CA PRO A 611 -6.29 -1.70 4.62
C PRO A 611 -6.16 -1.75 6.15
N MET A 612 -5.75 -2.91 6.68
CA MET A 612 -5.61 -3.12 8.12
C MET A 612 -4.47 -2.29 8.73
N ILE A 613 -3.38 -2.08 7.99
CA ILE A 613 -2.26 -1.22 8.42
C ILE A 613 -2.76 0.21 8.62
N VAL A 614 -3.42 0.78 7.61
CA VAL A 614 -3.95 2.15 7.64
C VAL A 614 -5.01 2.29 8.74
N LYS A 615 -5.97 1.35 8.80
CA LYS A 615 -7.00 1.30 9.85
C LYS A 615 -6.40 1.28 11.25
N THR A 616 -5.34 0.49 11.47
CA THR A 616 -4.68 0.40 12.78
C THR A 616 -4.03 1.72 13.17
N LEU A 617 -3.36 2.41 12.24
CA LEU A 617 -2.76 3.71 12.51
C LEU A 617 -3.79 4.78 12.88
N LEU A 618 -4.94 4.79 12.19
CA LEU A 618 -6.06 5.68 12.48
C LEU A 618 -6.72 5.37 13.83
N THR A 619 -7.05 4.09 14.08
CA THR A 619 -7.72 3.67 15.31
C THR A 619 -6.84 3.90 16.55
N ARG A 620 -5.52 3.81 16.41
CA ARG A 620 -4.57 4.12 17.50
C ARG A 620 -4.27 5.61 17.63
N GLY A 621 -4.80 6.45 16.76
CA GLY A 621 -4.60 7.91 16.79
C GLY A 621 -3.18 8.34 16.44
N TYR A 622 -2.40 7.52 15.72
CA TYR A 622 -1.05 7.88 15.28
C TYR A 622 -1.06 8.78 14.05
N ILE A 623 -2.11 8.67 13.24
CA ILE A 623 -2.34 9.52 12.10
C ILE A 623 -3.77 10.05 12.11
N ALA A 624 -4.00 11.16 11.42
CA ALA A 624 -5.31 11.68 11.07
C ALA A 624 -5.38 11.87 9.55
N VAL A 625 -6.59 11.84 8.99
CA VAL A 625 -6.84 12.22 7.59
C VAL A 625 -7.38 13.65 7.59
N ASN A 626 -6.68 14.56 6.91
CA ASN A 626 -7.10 15.95 6.79
C ASN A 626 -8.29 16.10 5.81
N PRO A 627 -8.95 17.29 5.74
CA PRO A 627 -10.10 17.51 4.85
C PRO A 627 -9.80 17.28 3.36
N LYS A 628 -8.52 17.29 2.96
CA LYS A 628 -8.06 17.01 1.58
C LYS A 628 -7.79 15.52 1.35
N GLY A 629 -8.14 14.64 2.29
CA GLY A 629 -7.93 13.19 2.18
C GLY A 629 -6.47 12.76 2.34
N ARG A 630 -5.62 13.55 2.99
CA ARG A 630 -4.19 13.25 3.20
C ARG A 630 -3.90 12.87 4.64
N CYS A 631 -3.03 11.87 4.83
CA CYS A 631 -2.57 11.36 6.11
C CYS A 631 -1.51 12.30 6.70
N GLU A 632 -1.71 12.68 7.95
CA GLU A 632 -0.80 13.49 8.76
C GLU A 632 -0.54 12.78 10.09
N THR A 633 0.69 12.85 10.56
CA THR A 633 1.09 12.35 11.87
C THR A 633 0.54 13.23 12.98
N THR A 634 -0.06 12.60 13.99
CA THR A 634 -0.48 13.30 15.20
C THR A 634 0.72 13.55 16.12
N PRO A 635 0.62 14.39 17.16
CA PRO A 635 1.70 14.58 18.13
C PRO A 635 2.21 13.26 18.74
N ILE A 636 1.30 12.34 19.06
CA ILE A 636 1.67 11.00 19.57
C ILE A 636 2.30 10.13 18.48
N GLY A 637 1.88 10.28 17.21
CA GLY A 637 2.51 9.61 16.07
C GLY A 637 3.96 10.06 15.86
N ARG A 638 4.22 11.37 15.88
CA ARG A 638 5.58 11.92 15.77
C ARG A 638 6.46 11.49 16.93
N LEU A 639 5.92 11.50 18.15
CA LEU A 639 6.63 11.02 19.33
C LEU A 639 6.96 9.52 19.22
N LEU A 640 6.06 8.71 18.65
CA LEU A 640 6.33 7.29 18.40
C LEU A 640 7.44 7.13 17.36
N VAL A 641 7.41 7.90 16.27
CA VAL A 641 8.45 7.84 15.22
C VAL A 641 9.81 8.22 15.78
N SER A 642 9.90 9.34 16.49
CA SER A 642 11.17 9.80 17.07
C SER A 642 11.71 8.80 18.09
N THR A 643 10.85 8.29 18.98
CA THR A 643 11.22 7.26 19.98
C THR A 643 11.64 5.96 19.30
N ALA A 644 10.92 5.51 18.28
CA ALA A 644 11.21 4.27 17.57
C ALA A 644 12.53 4.36 16.79
N LYS A 645 12.78 5.47 16.08
CA LYS A 645 14.03 5.71 15.34
C LYS A 645 15.22 5.86 16.29
N SER A 646 15.06 6.56 17.42
CA SER A 646 16.15 6.73 18.39
C SER A 646 16.46 5.45 19.15
N THR A 647 15.44 4.63 19.42
CA THR A 647 15.60 3.41 20.21
C THR A 647 16.00 2.24 19.33
N PHE A 648 15.44 2.07 18.14
CA PHE A 648 15.64 0.87 17.32
C PHE A 648 15.76 1.15 15.82
N PRO A 649 16.75 1.93 15.38
CA PRO A 649 16.83 2.40 13.99
C PRO A 649 16.76 1.25 12.98
N SER A 650 17.43 0.12 13.27
CA SER A 650 17.50 -1.02 12.36
C SER A 650 16.24 -1.88 12.30
N ILE A 651 15.40 -1.91 13.33
CA ILE A 651 14.24 -2.83 13.39
C ILE A 651 12.97 -2.22 12.81
N VAL A 652 12.86 -0.90 12.88
CA VAL A 652 11.75 -0.14 12.28
C VAL A 652 12.07 0.33 10.87
N ASP A 653 13.26 -0.02 10.38
CA ASP A 653 13.66 0.17 9.00
C ASP A 653 12.73 -0.59 8.04
N ILE A 654 12.46 0.05 6.90
CA ILE A 654 11.56 -0.49 5.90
C ILE A 654 12.16 -1.73 5.22
N GLY A 655 13.47 -1.74 5.02
CA GLY A 655 14.23 -2.85 4.45
C GLY A 655 14.20 -4.09 5.33
N PHE A 656 14.35 -3.92 6.65
CA PHE A 656 14.19 -5.02 7.62
C PHE A 656 12.84 -5.72 7.47
N THR A 657 11.76 -4.94 7.38
CA THR A 657 10.40 -5.47 7.23
C THR A 657 10.22 -6.19 5.89
N ALA A 658 10.72 -5.61 4.80
CA ALA A 658 10.64 -6.19 3.46
C ALA A 658 11.41 -7.52 3.35
N THR A 659 12.59 -7.62 3.97
CA THR A 659 13.39 -8.86 4.01
C THR A 659 12.63 -10.00 4.67
N PHE A 660 11.95 -9.73 5.79
CA PHE A 660 11.16 -10.75 6.48
C PHE A 660 9.92 -11.16 5.69
N GLU A 661 9.27 -10.25 4.97
CA GLU A 661 8.19 -10.64 4.07
C GLU A 661 8.68 -11.59 2.96
N LYS A 662 9.87 -11.38 2.39
CA LYS A 662 10.49 -12.32 1.44
C LYS A 662 10.83 -13.68 2.08
N LYS A 663 11.23 -13.69 3.35
CA LYS A 663 11.46 -14.93 4.12
C LYS A 663 10.15 -15.70 4.33
N LEU A 664 9.03 -15.01 4.57
CA LEU A 664 7.71 -15.65 4.63
C LEU A 664 7.32 -16.28 3.27
N ASP A 665 7.61 -15.60 2.15
CA ASP A 665 7.38 -16.17 0.81
C ASP A 665 8.22 -17.44 0.56
N LEU A 666 9.45 -17.49 1.10
CA LEU A 666 10.30 -18.68 1.05
C LEU A 666 9.78 -19.84 1.92
N ILE A 667 9.08 -19.56 3.03
CA ILE A 667 8.39 -20.61 3.80
C ILE A 667 7.23 -21.15 2.97
N ALA A 668 6.41 -20.26 2.41
CA ALA A 668 5.22 -20.64 1.66
C ALA A 668 5.51 -21.38 0.35
N LYS A 669 6.64 -21.07 -0.31
CA LYS A 669 7.11 -21.75 -1.51
C LYS A 669 8.57 -22.17 -1.32
N PRO A 670 8.82 -23.30 -0.62
CA PRO A 670 10.18 -23.75 -0.34
C PRO A 670 10.98 -23.97 -1.63
N ASN A 671 12.18 -23.43 -1.66
CA ASN A 671 13.13 -23.67 -2.74
C ASN A 671 14.39 -24.34 -2.18
N PRO A 672 14.69 -25.60 -2.51
CA PRO A 672 15.87 -26.31 -2.01
C PRO A 672 17.19 -25.56 -2.24
N ALA A 673 17.30 -24.79 -3.34
CA ALA A 673 18.50 -24.00 -3.65
C ALA A 673 18.66 -22.77 -2.74
N LYS A 674 17.56 -22.24 -2.21
CA LYS A 674 17.54 -21.09 -1.29
C LYS A 674 17.37 -21.51 0.18
N ARG A 675 17.38 -22.82 0.47
CA ARG A 675 17.34 -23.33 1.85
C ARG A 675 18.65 -22.94 2.54
N PRO A 676 18.59 -22.24 3.69
CA PRO A 676 19.77 -21.82 4.43
C PRO A 676 20.74 -22.97 4.65
N THR A 677 22.04 -22.73 4.42
CA THR A 677 23.08 -23.77 4.51
C THR A 677 23.12 -24.44 5.88
N ILE A 678 22.85 -23.67 6.94
CA ILE A 678 22.74 -24.15 8.34
C ILE A 678 21.61 -25.16 8.57
N LEU A 679 20.60 -25.21 7.69
CA LEU A 679 19.50 -26.18 7.76
C LEU A 679 19.76 -27.47 6.98
N ARG A 680 20.92 -27.60 6.33
CA ARG A 680 21.28 -28.82 5.59
C ARG A 680 21.73 -29.88 6.58
N GLY A 681 21.03 -31.02 6.60
CA GLY A 681 21.29 -32.12 7.54
C GLY A 681 20.70 -31.94 8.94
N THR A 682 19.85 -30.92 9.14
CA THR A 682 19.09 -30.72 10.39
C THR A 682 17.59 -30.94 10.16
N ASN A 683 16.88 -31.31 11.23
CA ASN A 683 15.42 -31.47 11.22
C ASN A 683 14.66 -30.18 11.51
N VAL A 684 15.36 -29.05 11.67
CA VAL A 684 14.74 -27.76 11.97
C VAL A 684 14.04 -27.24 10.72
N SER A 685 12.79 -26.81 10.88
CA SER A 685 12.00 -26.26 9.77
C SER A 685 12.52 -24.88 9.35
N GLN A 686 12.21 -24.48 8.12
CA GLN A 686 12.56 -23.15 7.64
C GLN A 686 11.79 -22.04 8.39
N ALA A 687 10.57 -22.33 8.83
CA ALA A 687 9.77 -21.47 9.69
C ALA A 687 10.45 -21.24 11.05
N ASP A 688 10.85 -22.31 11.72
CA ASP A 688 11.56 -22.27 13.01
C ASP A 688 12.86 -21.48 12.92
N TYR A 689 13.61 -21.66 11.84
CA TYR A 689 14.84 -20.93 11.59
C TYR A 689 14.61 -19.42 11.45
N PHE A 690 13.60 -19.02 10.66
CA PHE A 690 13.30 -17.61 10.47
C PHE A 690 12.69 -16.97 11.73
N LEU A 691 11.90 -17.71 12.53
CA LEU A 691 11.47 -17.25 13.86
C LEU A 691 12.64 -17.08 14.82
N SER A 692 13.55 -18.06 14.86
CA SER A 692 14.80 -17.98 15.65
C SER A 692 15.63 -16.78 15.27
N MET A 693 15.78 -16.54 13.96
CA MET A 693 16.50 -15.40 13.41
C MET A 693 15.81 -14.09 13.77
N PHE A 694 14.48 -14.00 13.61
CA PHE A 694 13.71 -12.82 13.96
C PHE A 694 13.85 -12.46 15.44
N LEU A 695 13.61 -13.43 16.33
CA LEU A 695 13.69 -13.24 17.77
C LEU A 695 15.10 -12.85 18.21
N SER A 696 16.10 -13.56 17.70
CA SER A 696 17.51 -13.29 17.98
C SER A 696 17.91 -11.89 17.50
N THR A 697 17.52 -11.52 16.29
CA THR A 697 17.82 -10.19 15.73
C THR A 697 17.11 -9.09 16.51
N PHE A 698 15.84 -9.30 16.89
CA PHE A 698 15.08 -8.39 17.73
C PHE A 698 15.77 -8.15 19.07
N LEU A 699 16.11 -9.21 19.81
CA LEU A 699 16.73 -9.10 21.14
C LEU A 699 18.13 -8.47 21.06
N ASN A 700 18.90 -8.78 20.01
CA ASN A 700 20.20 -8.15 19.79
C ASN A 700 20.05 -6.64 19.58
N TYR A 701 19.11 -6.21 18.74
CA TYR A 701 18.84 -4.77 18.56
C TYR A 701 18.38 -4.09 19.84
N VAL A 702 17.58 -4.77 20.68
CA VAL A 702 17.19 -4.22 21.99
C VAL A 702 18.41 -4.08 22.92
N ALA A 703 19.31 -5.06 22.93
CA ALA A 703 20.53 -4.97 23.73
C ALA A 703 21.45 -3.84 23.24
N GLU A 704 21.63 -3.70 21.92
CA GLU A 704 22.41 -2.62 21.30
C GLU A 704 21.82 -1.24 21.60
N ALA A 705 20.50 -1.08 21.45
CA ALA A 705 19.77 0.12 21.81
C ALA A 705 20.01 0.52 23.27
N THR A 706 19.89 -0.45 24.18
CA THR A 706 20.10 -0.25 25.61
C THR A 706 21.53 0.22 25.89
N ARG A 707 22.54 -0.42 25.27
CA ARG A 707 23.95 -0.04 25.39
C ARG A 707 24.19 1.39 24.89
N ALA A 708 23.68 1.71 23.70
CA ALA A 708 23.84 3.01 23.08
C ALA A 708 23.23 4.13 23.95
N GLN A 709 22.00 3.92 24.44
CA GLN A 709 21.33 4.91 25.27
C GLN A 709 22.03 5.13 26.61
N ARG A 710 22.51 4.06 27.27
CA ARG A 710 23.30 4.20 28.49
C ARG A 710 24.63 4.92 28.25
N ALA A 711 25.32 4.62 27.14
CA ALA A 711 26.56 5.30 26.77
C ALA A 711 26.33 6.80 26.53
N SER A 712 25.25 7.17 25.84
CA SER A 712 24.88 8.58 25.61
C SER A 712 24.59 9.35 26.90
N ILE A 713 23.93 8.72 27.88
CA ILE A 713 23.68 9.36 29.19
C ILE A 713 24.98 9.63 29.95
N VAL A 714 25.91 8.68 29.91
CA VAL A 714 27.21 8.79 30.58
C VAL A 714 28.03 9.91 29.93
N GLU A 715 28.12 9.90 28.60
CA GLU A 715 28.77 10.96 27.83
C GLU A 715 28.21 12.34 28.15
N ARG A 716 26.88 12.50 28.12
CA ARG A 716 26.22 13.77 28.46
C ARG A 716 26.51 14.18 29.90
N SER A 717 26.48 13.24 30.85
CA SER A 717 26.78 13.54 32.26
C SER A 717 28.23 13.95 32.47
N MET A 718 29.19 13.39 31.72
CA MET A 718 30.60 13.77 31.81
C MET A 718 30.85 15.13 31.16
N ARG A 719 30.22 15.40 30.01
CA ARG A 719 30.30 16.71 29.34
C ARG A 719 29.71 17.84 30.16
N LEU A 720 28.53 17.65 30.77
CA LEU A 720 27.94 18.65 31.68
C LEU A 720 28.81 18.92 32.90
N LYS A 721 29.52 17.90 33.43
CA LYS A 721 30.49 18.11 34.52
C LYS A 721 31.70 18.88 34.05
N HIS A 722 32.21 18.57 32.85
CA HIS A 722 33.33 19.28 32.25
C HIS A 722 33.01 20.77 32.01
N GLU A 723 31.83 21.08 31.47
CA GLU A 723 31.33 22.45 31.27
C GLU A 723 31.16 23.20 32.61
N GLN A 724 30.79 22.51 33.70
CA GLN A 724 30.72 23.11 35.04
C GLN A 724 32.09 23.28 35.70
N GLU A 725 33.09 22.52 35.27
CA GLU A 725 34.48 22.53 35.75
C GLU A 725 35.38 23.47 34.91
N GLU A 726 34.82 24.25 33.96
CA GLU A 726 35.53 25.30 33.20
C GLU A 726 36.17 26.31 34.17
N GLY A 727 37.44 26.04 34.48
CA GLY A 727 38.21 26.60 35.59
C GLY A 727 39.41 25.72 35.97
N SER A 728 39.44 24.45 35.59
CA SER A 728 40.64 23.59 35.71
C SER A 728 41.14 23.16 34.33
N GLY A 729 42.36 23.57 33.97
CA GLY A 729 43.00 23.33 32.67
C GLY A 729 43.37 21.86 32.42
N LYS A 730 42.37 20.98 32.31
CA LYS A 730 42.54 19.62 31.78
C LYS A 730 42.62 19.68 30.25
N ASP A 731 43.48 18.84 29.70
CA ASP A 731 43.68 18.69 28.25
C ASP A 731 42.44 18.03 27.63
N ASP A 732 41.83 18.70 26.64
CA ASP A 732 40.60 18.25 25.97
C ASP A 732 40.75 16.83 25.38
N ALA A 733 41.97 16.45 24.99
CA ALA A 733 42.28 15.11 24.48
C ALA A 733 42.14 14.02 25.55
N GLU A 734 42.60 14.28 26.78
CA GLU A 734 42.46 13.34 27.91
C GLU A 734 40.99 13.19 28.33
N PHE A 735 40.22 14.28 28.26
CA PHE A 735 38.79 14.25 28.54
C PHE A 735 38.03 13.36 27.54
N GLU A 736 38.29 13.52 26.23
CA GLU A 736 37.64 12.70 25.20
C GLU A 736 38.02 11.20 25.32
N GLU A 737 39.28 10.88 25.68
CA GLU A 737 39.66 9.49 25.97
C GLU A 737 38.93 8.92 27.21
N SER A 738 38.80 9.73 28.27
CA SER A 738 38.05 9.36 29.47
C SER A 738 36.57 9.09 29.17
N VAL A 739 35.94 9.94 28.34
CA VAL A 739 34.56 9.76 27.86
C VAL A 739 34.44 8.45 27.05
N ALA A 740 35.37 8.18 26.13
CA ALA A 740 35.38 6.95 25.34
C ALA A 740 35.50 5.69 26.22
N ASN A 741 36.39 5.70 27.21
CA ASN A 741 36.58 4.61 28.16
C ASN A 741 35.34 4.38 29.05
N ALA A 742 34.70 5.45 29.52
CA ALA A 742 33.48 5.37 30.31
C ALA A 742 32.31 4.80 29.48
N LYS A 743 32.15 5.24 28.23
CA LYS A 743 31.16 4.68 27.28
C LYS A 743 31.37 3.18 27.08
N LYS A 744 32.61 2.75 26.85
CA LYS A 744 32.97 1.34 26.68
C LYS A 744 32.68 0.50 27.93
N LYS A 745 33.02 0.99 29.11
CA LYS A 745 32.77 0.31 30.40
C LYS A 745 31.27 0.08 30.63
N VAL A 746 30.43 1.07 30.33
CA VAL A 746 28.98 0.98 30.52
C VAL A 746 28.32 0.07 29.48
N ALA A 747 28.81 0.08 28.24
CA ALA A 747 28.37 -0.85 27.20
C ALA A 747 28.65 -2.32 27.60
N LEU A 748 29.85 -2.61 28.13
CA LEU A 748 30.24 -3.95 28.60
C LEU A 748 29.45 -4.40 29.83
N ALA A 749 29.07 -3.48 30.72
CA ALA A 749 28.27 -3.78 31.91
C ALA A 749 26.77 -4.03 31.61
N THR A 750 26.34 -3.92 30.36
CA THR A 750 24.95 -4.12 29.96
C THR A 750 24.74 -5.58 29.53
N GLY A 751 23.91 -6.31 30.28
CA GLY A 751 23.69 -7.75 30.06
C GLY A 751 23.18 -8.09 28.66
N ASP A 752 23.55 -9.29 28.19
CA ASP A 752 23.16 -9.82 26.89
C ASP A 752 21.75 -10.46 26.95
N LEU A 753 20.81 -9.91 26.18
CA LEU A 753 19.45 -10.43 26.08
C LEU A 753 19.37 -11.73 25.28
N MET A 754 20.41 -12.07 24.51
CA MET A 754 20.45 -13.26 23.66
C MET A 754 20.53 -14.57 24.45
N ALA A 755 20.88 -14.51 25.73
CA ALA A 755 20.80 -15.66 26.64
C ALA A 755 19.36 -15.97 27.09
N LEU A 756 18.45 -14.98 27.04
CA LEU A 756 17.09 -15.15 27.55
C LEU A 756 16.30 -16.29 26.88
N PRO A 757 16.35 -16.48 25.55
CA PRO A 757 15.67 -17.62 24.90
C PRO A 757 16.22 -18.99 25.32
N LYS A 758 17.44 -19.07 25.88
CA LYS A 758 18.01 -20.30 26.43
C LYS A 758 17.47 -20.60 27.83
N THR A 759 17.13 -19.57 28.59
CA THR A 759 16.61 -19.67 29.96
C THR A 759 15.08 -19.77 30.01
N TYR A 760 14.41 -19.00 29.15
CA TYR A 760 12.95 -18.96 29.05
C TYR A 760 12.51 -19.70 27.80
N HIS A 761 11.68 -20.74 27.98
CA HIS A 761 11.20 -21.62 26.92
C HIS A 761 9.78 -21.29 26.44
N ASN A 762 9.20 -20.19 26.93
CA ASN A 762 7.91 -19.69 26.48
C ASN A 762 7.89 -18.16 26.43
N PHE A 763 7.00 -17.62 25.60
CA PHE A 763 6.92 -16.19 25.32
C PHE A 763 6.52 -15.37 26.53
N THR A 764 5.56 -15.84 27.33
CA THR A 764 5.15 -15.15 28.56
C THR A 764 6.32 -14.96 29.54
N ALA A 765 7.14 -15.99 29.75
CA ALA A 765 8.31 -15.91 30.62
C ALA A 765 9.39 -15.00 30.04
N LEU A 766 9.66 -15.08 28.73
CA LEU A 766 10.59 -14.19 28.04
C LEU A 766 10.15 -12.72 28.17
N GLN A 767 8.86 -12.44 27.99
CA GLN A 767 8.32 -11.08 28.11
C GLN A 767 8.52 -10.52 29.53
N ARG A 768 8.29 -11.32 30.57
CA ARG A 768 8.57 -10.91 31.96
C ARG A 768 10.05 -10.66 32.18
N GLY A 769 10.92 -11.56 31.70
CA GLY A 769 12.37 -11.41 31.78
C GLY A 769 12.88 -10.14 31.07
N LEU A 770 12.34 -9.84 29.89
CA LEU A 770 12.63 -8.59 29.19
C LEU A 770 12.16 -7.38 29.99
N HIS A 771 10.96 -7.42 30.57
CA HIS A 771 10.45 -6.32 31.38
C HIS A 771 11.33 -6.04 32.61
N ASP A 772 11.79 -7.09 33.29
CA ASP A 772 12.72 -6.95 34.41
C ASP A 772 14.08 -6.41 33.98
N TYR A 773 14.59 -6.86 32.83
CA TYR A 773 15.80 -6.30 32.23
C TYR A 773 15.65 -4.80 31.95
N LEU A 774 14.56 -4.40 31.27
CA LEU A 774 14.31 -3.00 30.92
C LEU A 774 14.21 -2.13 32.17
N ARG A 775 13.50 -2.58 33.22
CA ARG A 775 13.39 -1.85 34.49
C ARG A 775 14.76 -1.59 35.14
N ARG A 776 15.70 -2.52 35.02
CA ARG A 776 17.04 -2.42 35.64
C ARG A 776 18.05 -1.67 34.78
N HIS A 777 17.96 -1.81 33.46
CA HIS A 777 19.04 -1.42 32.55
C HIS A 777 18.64 -0.35 31.54
N PHE A 778 17.35 -0.22 31.21
CA PHE A 778 16.88 0.69 30.17
C PHE A 778 16.49 2.04 30.78
N PRO A 779 17.29 3.09 30.58
CA PRO A 779 16.98 4.40 31.13
C PRO A 779 15.75 4.99 30.40
N PRO A 780 14.81 5.63 31.11
CA PRO A 780 13.70 6.33 30.44
C PRO A 780 14.28 7.48 29.59
N SER A 781 13.72 7.67 28.39
CA SER A 781 14.12 8.80 27.54
C SER A 781 13.57 10.09 28.15
N ARG A 782 14.45 11.06 28.41
CA ARG A 782 14.06 12.44 28.82
C ARG A 782 13.82 13.33 27.60
N LEU A 783 13.23 12.80 26.53
CA LEU A 783 12.81 13.62 25.39
C LEU A 783 11.55 14.38 25.81
N GLY A 784 11.76 15.62 26.25
CA GLY A 784 10.76 16.67 26.43
C GLY A 784 9.51 16.28 27.21
N SER A 785 9.53 16.48 28.53
CA SER A 785 8.32 17.00 29.16
C SER A 785 8.00 18.32 28.45
N PHE A 786 6.90 18.40 27.70
CA PHE A 786 6.30 19.71 27.48
C PHE A 786 6.01 20.25 28.89
N ALA A 787 6.84 21.17 29.34
CA ALA A 787 6.65 21.85 30.60
C ALA A 787 5.34 22.62 30.48
N THR A 788 4.26 22.09 31.05
CA THR A 788 3.18 22.93 31.51
C THR A 788 3.82 23.88 32.52
N ALA A 789 3.90 25.16 32.16
CA ALA A 789 4.47 26.20 33.01
C ALA A 789 3.85 26.13 34.42
N PRO A 790 4.66 26.29 35.49
CA PRO A 790 4.10 26.41 36.82
C PRO A 790 3.34 27.74 36.88
N ALA A 791 2.07 27.69 37.29
CA ALA A 791 1.32 28.89 37.62
C ALA A 791 2.01 29.58 38.80
N ASN A 792 2.55 30.77 38.55
CA ASN A 792 3.07 31.64 39.60
C ASN A 792 1.95 31.94 40.60
N ALA A 793 2.16 31.52 41.84
CA ALA A 793 1.48 32.07 42.99
C ALA A 793 2.26 33.33 43.40
N ASP A 794 1.69 34.50 43.10
CA ASP A 794 1.92 35.71 43.90
C ASP A 794 0.58 36.43 44.02
N GLY A 795 0.19 36.66 45.27
CA GLY A 795 -1.12 37.14 45.64
C GLY A 795 -1.35 38.60 45.29
N ASN A 796 -2.57 38.90 44.88
CA ASN A 796 -3.22 40.10 45.41
C ASN A 796 -4.72 39.87 45.59
N ASN A 797 -5.18 40.34 46.74
CA ASN A 797 -6.52 40.25 47.30
C ASN A 797 -7.55 41.00 46.43
N MET A 798 -8.75 40.44 46.18
CA MET A 798 -10.03 41.17 46.27
C MET A 798 -11.26 40.27 46.01
N MET A 799 -12.03 40.07 47.09
CA MET A 799 -13.49 39.97 47.23
C MET A 799 -14.36 39.01 46.38
N MET A 800 -14.94 38.04 47.12
CA MET A 800 -16.38 37.68 47.21
C MET A 800 -17.24 37.64 45.93
N GLU A 801 -17.70 36.45 45.52
CA GLU A 801 -19.08 35.96 45.74
C GLU A 801 -19.26 34.55 45.13
N GLY A 802 -20.05 33.71 45.81
CA GLY A 802 -20.10 32.26 45.57
C GLY A 802 -21.18 31.81 44.60
N THR A 803 -21.09 30.54 44.20
CA THR A 803 -22.18 29.55 44.21
C THR A 803 -21.64 28.20 43.71
N SER A 804 -21.90 27.14 44.48
CA SER A 804 -21.64 25.74 44.15
C SER A 804 -22.97 25.07 43.74
N PRO A 805 -22.95 23.89 43.08
CA PRO A 805 -23.30 22.72 43.87
C PRO A 805 -22.52 21.43 43.56
N HIS A 806 -22.54 20.61 44.61
CA HIS A 806 -21.89 19.32 44.83
C HIS A 806 -22.46 18.12 44.05
N MET A 807 -21.58 17.12 43.86
CA MET A 807 -21.87 15.69 43.73
C MET A 807 -22.75 15.15 44.88
N ILE A 808 -23.38 13.98 44.70
CA ILE A 808 -23.29 12.89 45.69
C ILE A 808 -23.66 11.54 45.03
N SER A 809 -22.86 10.54 45.41
CA SER A 809 -22.95 9.09 45.16
C SER A 809 -24.06 8.44 45.99
N THR A 810 -24.64 7.31 45.55
CA THR A 810 -24.81 6.11 46.42
C THR A 810 -25.33 4.87 45.68
N LYS A 811 -24.82 3.71 46.12
CA LYS A 811 -25.33 2.34 45.86
C LYS A 811 -26.48 2.03 46.83
N HIS A 812 -27.50 1.27 46.42
CA HIS A 812 -27.76 -0.12 46.85
C HIS A 812 -29.16 -0.69 46.50
N LYS A 813 -29.15 -1.99 46.15
CA LYS A 813 -30.09 -3.11 46.42
C LYS A 813 -31.53 -3.15 45.87
N LEU A 814 -31.85 -4.36 45.42
CA LEU A 814 -33.11 -4.92 44.95
C LEU A 814 -34.26 -4.83 45.98
N GLU A 815 -35.49 -4.68 45.49
CA GLU A 815 -36.58 -5.63 45.72
C GLU A 815 -37.71 -5.49 44.67
N LYS A 816 -38.43 -6.61 44.46
CA LYS A 816 -39.47 -6.86 43.45
C LYS A 816 -40.84 -6.31 43.85
N SER A 817 -41.67 -6.00 42.83
CA SER A 817 -43.15 -6.14 42.70
C SER A 817 -43.62 -4.99 41.80
N SER A 818 -44.63 -5.05 40.93
CA SER A 818 -45.60 -6.04 40.43
C SER A 818 -46.42 -5.25 39.38
N GLU A 819 -46.83 -5.90 38.28
CA GLU A 819 -48.02 -5.59 37.43
C GLU A 819 -48.17 -4.14 36.90
N VAL A 820 -48.34 -3.86 35.60
CA VAL A 820 -49.20 -4.43 34.54
C VAL A 820 -48.54 -4.17 33.18
#